data_AF-G7VY58-F1
#
_entry.id   AF-G7VY58-F1
#
_cell.length_a   1.000
_cell.length_b   1.000
_cell.length_c   1.000
_cell.angle_alpha   90.00
_cell.angle_beta   90.00
_cell.angle_gamma   90.00
#
_symmetry.space_group_name_H-M   'P 1'
#
loop_
_entity.id
_entity.type
_entity.pdbx_description
1 polymer ?
#
loop_
_entity_poly.entity_id
_entity_poly.type
_entity_poly.pdbx_seq_one_letter_code
_entity_poly.pdbx_strand_id
1 'polypeptide(L)'
;MKVLEEHQLYSIGERVIGAQDLDMLRENANLNGESFSGKMSKLGSEYAKWYARLRVLPPVLTDAIDHGYVYVHDLDQYALGTTNCIFIPFGRLLRDGFNTGNGSVRTPQTIMSAMALVAIIFQSQQNSQFGGVSANKIDWDLAPFVARSFRKHLRKGLRLFGEEIEPALPDDELHIASSLLHEVCPRSYAFAREETESETRQAAESLIHNLNTMSSRAGGQIPFTSLNYGMCTSAEGRLVTQSLLEATIRGLGSGETPIFPQHIFQCKKGINQAEGDINYDLFLRAVECSSKRMYPNFVNVDATFNLPFYRADDPDTIIATMGCRTRTIADRFGRNRQSGKGNLSFNTINLVRLGIEYGICTGKRKTPDRDGFDTRLEEVMRIAVDGLIHRYLIQTSQPAKASDFMMREGVWEGGEKLEPDEKVGNVLKHGTLSVGFIGLAECMKALYGKHHGEDDAVYREAQRIIASMRVYCDRMSELHDLNITLFATPAEGLSGKFTLLDQRDFGIIPEVNDREYYTNSFHIPVYYTLPAARKISLEAPFHNLCNAGAISYIELDGNARNNPEAFLKIVQYALHQNIGYFSINHPVDRCTECGYEGIIGTSCPECGADEEHTHFQRLRRVTGYLTGDYTVRFNAAKQAEVRDRVKHR
;
A
#
# COMPACT_ATOMS: atom_id res chain seq x y z
N MET A 1 7.90 40.30 9.04
CA MET A 1 7.50 39.04 8.38
C MET A 1 8.66 38.40 7.62
N LYS A 2 9.18 38.96 6.51
CA LYS A 2 10.30 38.35 5.76
C LYS A 2 11.53 37.94 6.59
N VAL A 3 12.01 38.78 7.50
CA VAL A 3 13.18 38.47 8.37
C VAL A 3 12.87 37.38 9.40
N LEU A 4 11.62 37.27 9.87
CA LEU A 4 11.16 36.21 10.78
C LEU A 4 11.04 34.86 10.06
N GLU A 5 10.68 34.88 8.77
CA GLU A 5 10.53 33.68 7.94
C GLU A 5 11.89 33.12 7.47
N GLU A 6 12.89 33.97 7.21
CA GLU A 6 14.27 33.55 6.91
C GLU A 6 14.96 32.89 8.12
N HIS A 7 14.72 33.42 9.32
CA HIS A 7 15.25 32.84 10.56
C HIS A 7 14.68 31.44 10.85
N GLN A 8 13.43 31.16 10.44
CA GLN A 8 12.83 29.83 10.57
C GLN A 8 13.54 28.80 9.69
N LEU A 9 13.76 29.11 8.40
CA LEU A 9 14.49 28.22 7.48
C LEU A 9 15.92 27.93 7.95
N TYR A 10 16.63 28.95 8.43
CA TYR A 10 17.97 28.80 8.98
C TYR A 10 17.98 27.83 10.18
N SER A 11 17.06 28.02 11.14
CA SER A 11 16.93 27.14 12.31
C SER A 11 16.54 25.69 11.97
N ILE A 12 15.76 25.49 10.91
CA ILE A 12 15.41 24.16 10.40
C ILE A 12 16.65 23.50 9.79
N GLY A 13 17.44 24.26 9.03
CA GLY A 13 18.70 23.79 8.46
C GLY A 13 19.67 23.28 9.52
N GLU A 14 19.89 24.04 10.60
CA GLU A 14 20.76 23.63 11.71
C GLU A 14 20.27 22.34 12.39
N ARG A 15 18.95 22.22 12.63
CA ARG A 15 18.36 21.02 13.25
C ARG A 15 18.50 19.78 12.37
N VAL A 16 18.29 19.89 11.06
CA VAL A 16 18.44 18.77 10.12
C VAL A 16 19.90 18.34 10.00
N ILE A 17 20.82 19.31 9.87
CA ILE A 17 22.26 19.03 9.74
C ILE A 17 22.79 18.39 11.03
N GLY A 18 22.43 18.97 12.18
CA GLY A 18 22.82 18.51 13.51
C GLY A 18 22.08 17.27 14.02
N ALA A 19 21.10 16.75 13.27
CA ALA A 19 20.24 15.64 13.67
C ALA A 19 19.59 15.79 15.06
N GLN A 20 19.16 17.02 15.39
CA GLN A 20 18.72 17.38 16.75
C GLN A 20 17.23 17.08 17.02
N ASP A 21 16.46 16.72 15.99
CA ASP A 21 15.00 16.46 16.08
C ASP A 21 14.67 15.08 15.47
N LEU A 22 14.66 14.05 16.32
CA LEU A 22 14.47 12.66 15.88
C LEU A 22 13.07 12.38 15.35
N ASP A 23 12.02 13.02 15.89
CA ASP A 23 10.66 12.86 15.39
C ASP A 23 10.52 13.44 13.98
N MET A 24 11.16 14.59 13.73
CA MET A 24 11.23 15.16 12.38
C MET A 24 11.99 14.25 11.40
N LEU A 25 13.05 13.56 11.85
CA LEU A 25 13.82 12.62 11.04
C LEU A 25 13.10 11.28 10.81
N ARG A 26 12.12 10.92 11.65
CA ARG A 26 11.33 9.67 11.61
C ARG A 26 9.89 9.86 11.10
N GLU A 27 9.62 10.95 10.37
CA GLU A 27 8.31 11.22 9.78
C GLU A 27 7.89 10.15 8.74
N ASN A 28 8.87 9.53 8.09
CA ASN A 28 8.69 8.41 7.14
C ASN A 28 9.60 7.26 7.58
N ALA A 29 9.04 6.15 8.04
CA ALA A 29 9.80 5.04 8.58
C ALA A 29 10.68 4.32 7.52
N ASN A 30 10.42 4.55 6.23
CA ASN A 30 11.19 4.03 5.10
C ASN A 30 12.36 4.95 4.67
N LEU A 31 12.54 6.11 5.31
CA LEU A 31 13.67 7.01 5.10
C LEU A 31 14.63 6.94 6.29
N ASN A 32 15.91 6.74 6.03
CA ASN A 32 16.92 6.99 7.06
C ASN A 32 17.24 8.49 7.10
N GLY A 33 16.56 9.26 7.96
CA GLY A 33 16.76 10.71 8.07
C GLY A 33 18.17 11.13 8.50
N GLU A 34 18.94 10.24 9.13
CA GLU A 34 20.29 10.53 9.61
C GLU A 34 21.37 10.40 8.53
N SER A 35 21.08 9.70 7.43
CA SER A 35 22.03 9.51 6.33
C SER A 35 22.27 10.81 5.56
N PHE A 36 23.38 10.92 4.82
CA PHE A 36 23.65 12.09 3.99
C PHE A 36 22.56 12.34 2.93
N SER A 37 22.08 11.28 2.28
CA SER A 37 20.96 11.38 1.32
C SER A 37 19.65 11.76 2.02
N GLY A 38 19.41 11.24 3.23
CA GLY A 38 18.26 11.59 4.06
C GLY A 38 18.23 13.05 4.47
N LYS A 39 19.36 13.58 4.97
CA LYS A 39 19.50 14.99 5.35
C LYS A 39 19.28 15.92 4.15
N MET A 40 19.88 15.61 3.00
CA MET A 40 19.70 16.41 1.77
C MET A 40 18.24 16.42 1.32
N SER A 41 17.60 15.24 1.28
CA SER A 41 16.18 15.12 0.95
C SER A 41 15.30 15.90 1.92
N LYS A 42 15.63 15.87 3.22
CA LYS A 42 14.88 16.58 4.26
C LYS A 42 14.99 18.10 4.13
N LEU A 43 16.17 18.63 3.84
CA LEU A 43 16.35 20.07 3.55
C LEU A 43 15.47 20.51 2.37
N GLY A 44 15.49 19.75 1.27
CA GLY A 44 14.64 20.01 0.11
C GLY A 44 13.15 19.95 0.46
N SER A 45 12.73 18.94 1.22
CA SER A 45 11.34 18.76 1.68
C SER A 45 10.87 19.96 2.51
N GLU A 46 11.64 20.40 3.52
CA GLU A 46 11.22 21.50 4.38
C GLU A 46 11.17 22.84 3.65
N TYR A 47 12.11 23.09 2.73
CA TYR A 47 12.04 24.26 1.85
C TYR A 47 10.79 24.21 0.96
N ALA A 48 10.48 23.06 0.37
CA ALA A 48 9.32 22.90 -0.49
C ALA A 48 8.00 23.07 0.28
N LYS A 49 7.90 22.54 1.52
CA LYS A 49 6.75 22.76 2.41
C LYS A 49 6.58 24.25 2.74
N TRP A 50 7.67 24.93 3.09
CA TRP A 50 7.67 26.37 3.36
C TRP A 50 7.20 27.17 2.14
N TYR A 51 7.75 26.88 0.96
CA TYR A 51 7.37 27.53 -0.29
C TYR A 51 5.90 27.28 -0.64
N ALA A 52 5.44 26.03 -0.54
CA ALA A 52 4.06 25.66 -0.80
C ALA A 52 3.10 26.46 0.09
N ARG A 53 3.36 26.50 1.40
CA ARG A 53 2.51 27.22 2.38
C ARG A 53 2.44 28.72 2.13
N LEU A 54 3.56 29.37 1.82
CA LEU A 54 3.62 30.82 1.67
C LEU A 54 3.20 31.33 0.29
N ARG A 55 3.45 30.55 -0.76
CA ARG A 55 3.38 31.04 -2.15
C ARG A 55 2.36 30.30 -3.02
N VAL A 56 1.90 29.12 -2.61
CA VAL A 56 1.12 28.23 -3.48
C VAL A 56 -0.25 27.90 -2.90
N LEU A 57 -0.35 27.57 -1.61
CA LEU A 57 -1.62 27.13 -1.01
C LEU A 57 -2.67 28.26 -1.00
N PRO A 58 -3.94 27.95 -1.33
CA PRO A 58 -5.04 28.88 -1.13
C PRO A 58 -5.17 29.29 0.35
N PRO A 59 -5.44 30.56 0.68
CA PRO A 59 -5.51 31.03 2.06
C PRO A 59 -6.50 30.25 2.94
N VAL A 60 -7.66 29.90 2.39
CA VAL A 60 -8.70 29.11 3.10
C VAL A 60 -8.20 27.70 3.46
N LEU A 61 -7.39 27.09 2.59
CA LEU A 61 -6.80 25.79 2.87
C LEU A 61 -5.69 25.90 3.92
N THR A 62 -4.84 26.93 3.84
CA THR A 62 -3.81 27.20 4.85
C THR A 62 -4.42 27.40 6.23
N ASP A 63 -5.49 28.18 6.32
CA ASP A 63 -6.23 28.38 7.57
C ASP A 63 -6.79 27.08 8.15
N ALA A 64 -7.40 26.23 7.30
CA ALA A 64 -7.91 24.94 7.73
C ALA A 64 -6.81 23.96 8.18
N ILE A 65 -5.61 24.06 7.62
CA ILE A 65 -4.43 23.28 8.07
C ILE A 65 -3.95 23.78 9.43
N ASP A 66 -3.86 25.09 9.62
CA ASP A 66 -3.31 25.70 10.83
C ASP A 66 -4.20 25.50 12.05
N HIS A 67 -5.51 25.41 11.82
CA HIS A 67 -6.50 25.02 12.80
C HIS A 67 -6.75 23.50 12.86
N GLY A 68 -5.96 22.67 12.17
CA GLY A 68 -6.02 21.22 12.32
C GLY A 68 -7.30 20.53 11.81
N TYR A 69 -8.07 21.17 10.92
CA TYR A 69 -9.24 20.55 10.29
C TYR A 69 -8.88 19.65 9.11
N VAL A 70 -7.89 20.08 8.32
CA VAL A 70 -7.44 19.39 7.11
C VAL A 70 -5.94 19.15 7.18
N TYR A 71 -5.51 17.97 6.76
CA TYR A 71 -4.11 17.65 6.53
C TYR A 71 -3.87 17.38 5.06
N VAL A 72 -2.96 18.14 4.46
CA VAL A 72 -2.50 17.95 3.08
C VAL A 72 -1.31 17.01 3.10
N HIS A 73 -1.45 15.84 2.49
CA HIS A 73 -0.37 14.84 2.42
C HIS A 73 0.68 15.25 1.39
N ASP A 74 1.94 14.90 1.68
CA ASP A 74 3.10 15.15 0.81
C ASP A 74 3.16 16.62 0.36
N LEU A 75 3.08 17.54 1.34
CA LEU A 75 3.01 18.98 1.09
C LEU A 75 4.28 19.51 0.40
N ASP A 76 5.43 18.88 0.64
CA ASP A 76 6.69 19.13 -0.08
C ASP A 76 6.57 18.87 -1.59
N GLN A 77 5.62 18.05 -2.01
CA GLN A 77 5.37 17.69 -3.41
C GLN A 77 4.25 18.52 -4.05
N TYR A 78 3.52 19.31 -3.24
CA TYR A 78 2.35 20.05 -3.68
C TYR A 78 2.69 21.08 -4.76
N ALA A 79 3.73 21.88 -4.51
CA ALA A 79 4.18 22.93 -5.44
C ALA A 79 4.87 22.38 -6.69
N LEU A 80 5.45 21.18 -6.60
CA LEU A 80 6.17 20.54 -7.70
C LEU A 80 5.23 19.95 -8.76
N GLY A 81 3.98 19.64 -8.39
CA GLY A 81 3.00 19.07 -9.31
C GLY A 81 3.23 17.60 -9.66
N THR A 82 3.93 16.84 -8.81
CA THR A 82 4.11 15.39 -8.94
C THR A 82 2.84 14.63 -8.51
N THR A 83 2.72 13.35 -8.87
CA THR A 83 1.58 12.47 -8.52
C THR A 83 1.93 11.51 -7.38
N ASN A 84 0.90 10.87 -6.80
CA ASN A 84 1.06 9.99 -5.65
C ASN A 84 1.43 8.55 -6.06
N CYS A 85 0.44 7.68 -6.30
CA CYS A 85 0.64 6.24 -6.53
C CYS A 85 0.23 5.84 -7.95
N ILE A 86 0.76 4.73 -8.47
CA ILE A 86 0.35 4.18 -9.78
C ILE A 86 0.46 2.65 -9.86
N PHE A 87 -0.44 2.03 -10.64
CA PHE A 87 -0.25 0.67 -11.16
C PHE A 87 0.50 0.72 -12.48
N ILE A 88 1.66 0.08 -12.53
CA ILE A 88 2.53 0.09 -13.70
C ILE A 88 2.05 -0.98 -14.72
N PRO A 89 1.94 -0.65 -16.02
CA PRO A 89 1.56 -1.59 -17.07
C PRO A 89 2.73 -2.54 -17.43
N PHE A 90 3.15 -3.40 -16.51
CA PHE A 90 4.32 -4.28 -16.68
C PHE A 90 4.25 -5.14 -17.94
N GLY A 91 3.11 -5.78 -18.22
CA GLY A 91 2.95 -6.61 -19.41
C GLY A 91 3.25 -5.87 -20.72
N ARG A 92 2.92 -4.57 -20.79
CA ARG A 92 3.24 -3.72 -21.96
C ARG A 92 4.72 -3.37 -22.00
N LEU A 93 5.26 -2.82 -20.90
CA LEU A 93 6.66 -2.38 -20.81
C LEU A 93 7.65 -3.52 -21.05
N LEU A 94 7.37 -4.70 -20.49
CA LEU A 94 8.23 -5.87 -20.69
C LEU A 94 8.12 -6.40 -22.12
N ARG A 95 6.92 -6.39 -22.72
CA ARG A 95 6.74 -6.88 -24.10
C ARG A 95 7.39 -5.94 -25.12
N ASP A 96 7.19 -4.65 -24.99
CA ASP A 96 7.54 -3.66 -26.02
C ASP A 96 8.95 -3.09 -25.80
N GLY A 97 9.52 -3.25 -24.60
CA GLY A 97 10.73 -2.56 -24.17
C GLY A 97 10.41 -1.17 -23.61
N PHE A 98 11.42 -0.50 -23.07
CA PHE A 98 11.29 0.84 -22.48
C PHE A 98 12.65 1.56 -22.42
N ASN A 99 12.66 2.86 -22.14
CA ASN A 99 13.86 3.68 -21.98
C ASN A 99 13.93 4.29 -20.57
N THR A 100 15.11 4.25 -19.94
CA THR A 100 15.34 4.84 -18.60
C THR A 100 16.12 6.17 -18.66
N GLY A 101 16.04 6.88 -19.79
CA GLY A 101 16.74 8.13 -20.08
C GLY A 101 18.14 7.95 -20.69
N ASN A 102 18.92 7.00 -20.17
CA ASN A 102 20.31 6.76 -20.61
C ASN A 102 20.46 5.65 -21.66
N GLY A 103 19.39 4.92 -21.99
CA GLY A 103 19.45 3.79 -22.91
C GLY A 103 18.13 3.05 -23.04
N SER A 104 17.93 2.42 -24.21
CA SER A 104 16.77 1.57 -24.47
C SER A 104 16.98 0.14 -23.99
N VAL A 105 15.93 -0.41 -23.39
CA VAL A 105 15.84 -1.78 -22.89
C VAL A 105 14.97 -2.58 -23.85
N ARG A 106 15.46 -3.76 -24.26
CA ARG A 106 14.77 -4.68 -25.16
C ARG A 106 13.86 -5.63 -24.39
N THR A 107 12.89 -6.23 -25.08
CA THR A 107 12.05 -7.31 -24.55
C THR A 107 12.89 -8.44 -23.95
N PRO A 108 12.68 -8.81 -22.67
CA PRO A 108 13.42 -9.89 -22.05
C PRO A 108 13.07 -11.23 -22.68
N GLN A 109 14.07 -12.09 -22.85
CA GLN A 109 13.93 -13.40 -23.48
C GLN A 109 13.87 -14.56 -22.49
N THR A 110 13.99 -14.27 -21.18
CA THR A 110 13.86 -15.24 -20.10
C THR A 110 13.18 -14.61 -18.89
N ILE A 111 12.67 -15.44 -17.99
CA ILE A 111 12.05 -14.98 -16.73
C ILE A 111 13.05 -14.26 -15.83
N MET A 112 14.31 -14.70 -15.80
CA MET A 112 15.39 -14.05 -15.06
C MET A 112 15.57 -12.59 -15.49
N SER A 113 15.70 -12.35 -16.79
CA SER A 113 15.80 -10.98 -17.30
C SER A 113 14.51 -10.19 -17.07
N ALA A 114 13.34 -10.81 -17.20
CA ALA A 114 12.07 -10.13 -16.98
C ALA A 114 11.91 -9.61 -15.55
N MET A 115 12.17 -10.45 -14.53
CA MET A 115 12.10 -10.03 -13.13
C MET A 115 13.18 -9.02 -12.76
N ALA A 116 14.38 -9.09 -13.34
CA ALA A 116 15.39 -8.04 -13.18
C ALA A 116 14.89 -6.69 -13.72
N LEU A 117 14.24 -6.68 -14.89
CA LEU A 117 13.64 -5.48 -15.45
C LEU A 117 12.44 -4.97 -14.64
N VAL A 118 11.66 -5.84 -13.99
CA VAL A 118 10.60 -5.43 -13.06
C VAL A 118 11.17 -4.55 -11.94
N ALA A 119 12.30 -4.94 -11.36
CA ALA A 119 12.96 -4.16 -10.31
C ALA A 119 13.43 -2.78 -10.82
N ILE A 120 13.98 -2.72 -12.05
CA ILE A 120 14.40 -1.47 -12.70
C ILE A 120 13.20 -0.56 -12.97
N ILE A 121 12.12 -1.10 -13.53
CA ILE A 121 10.89 -0.35 -13.82
C ILE A 121 10.31 0.26 -12.53
N PHE A 122 10.26 -0.52 -11.43
CA PHE A 122 9.83 0.01 -10.14
C PHE A 122 10.71 1.16 -9.67
N GLN A 123 12.03 1.02 -9.75
CA GLN A 123 12.97 2.07 -9.36
C GLN A 123 12.80 3.34 -10.22
N SER A 124 12.72 3.19 -11.54
CA SER A 124 12.54 4.30 -12.48
C SER A 124 11.24 5.04 -12.23
N GLN A 125 10.14 4.33 -11.99
CA GLN A 125 8.85 4.95 -11.68
C GLN A 125 8.84 5.61 -10.30
N GLN A 126 9.45 5.00 -9.27
CA GLN A 126 9.49 5.57 -7.92
C GLN A 126 10.20 6.93 -7.87
N ASN A 127 11.14 7.18 -8.78
CA ASN A 127 11.82 8.47 -8.89
C ASN A 127 10.95 9.58 -9.50
N SER A 128 9.82 9.22 -10.10
CA SER A 128 8.90 10.13 -10.78
C SER A 128 7.67 10.53 -9.95
N GLN A 129 7.52 9.99 -8.74
CA GLN A 129 6.34 10.18 -7.89
C GLN A 129 6.66 10.02 -6.41
N PHE A 130 5.77 10.51 -5.53
CA PHE A 130 6.00 10.48 -4.08
C PHE A 130 5.30 9.34 -3.32
N GLY A 131 4.35 8.65 -3.96
CA GLY A 131 3.66 7.50 -3.39
C GLY A 131 4.27 6.15 -3.75
N GLY A 132 3.48 5.09 -3.56
CA GLY A 132 3.84 3.72 -3.86
C GLY A 132 3.58 3.34 -5.32
N VAL A 133 4.39 2.42 -5.83
CA VAL A 133 4.27 1.83 -7.17
C VAL A 133 3.83 0.37 -7.05
N SER A 134 2.98 -0.11 -7.97
CA SER A 134 2.46 -1.47 -7.85
C SER A 134 2.29 -2.19 -9.17
N ALA A 135 2.45 -3.51 -9.14
CA ALA A 135 1.95 -4.44 -10.15
C ALA A 135 0.56 -4.94 -9.73
N ASN A 136 -0.43 -4.87 -10.61
CA ASN A 136 -1.80 -5.30 -10.32
C ASN A 136 -2.08 -6.79 -10.63
N LYS A 137 -1.25 -7.43 -11.46
CA LYS A 137 -1.41 -8.83 -11.92
C LYS A 137 -0.07 -9.43 -12.38
N ILE A 138 0.92 -9.43 -11.48
CA ILE A 138 2.32 -9.74 -11.87
C ILE A 138 2.49 -11.19 -12.35
N ASP A 139 1.65 -12.11 -11.88
CA ASP A 139 1.58 -13.50 -12.33
C ASP A 139 1.16 -13.62 -13.81
N TRP A 140 0.20 -12.80 -14.25
CA TRP A 140 -0.17 -12.69 -15.66
C TRP A 140 0.90 -12.00 -16.50
N ASP A 141 1.46 -10.90 -15.99
CA ASP A 141 2.45 -10.11 -16.73
C ASP A 141 3.77 -10.86 -16.94
N LEU A 142 4.13 -11.78 -16.02
CA LEU A 142 5.37 -12.56 -16.09
C LEU A 142 5.23 -13.95 -16.75
N ALA A 143 4.02 -14.52 -16.82
CA ALA A 143 3.79 -15.84 -17.41
C ALA A 143 4.38 -16.02 -18.82
N PRO A 144 4.26 -15.04 -19.76
CA PRO A 144 4.86 -15.18 -21.09
C PRO A 144 6.39 -15.37 -21.08
N PHE A 145 7.08 -14.84 -20.07
CA PHE A 145 8.54 -14.93 -19.95
C PHE A 145 8.99 -16.25 -19.32
N VAL A 146 8.14 -16.89 -18.50
CA VAL A 146 8.33 -18.29 -18.08
C VAL A 146 8.22 -19.22 -19.28
N ALA A 147 7.19 -19.05 -20.12
CA ALA A 147 7.05 -19.83 -21.36
C ALA A 147 8.27 -19.68 -22.29
N ARG A 148 8.83 -18.47 -22.40
CA ARG A 148 10.07 -18.23 -23.15
C ARG A 148 11.28 -18.97 -22.57
N SER A 149 11.45 -18.94 -21.24
CA SER A 149 12.48 -19.74 -20.56
C SER A 149 12.30 -21.23 -20.85
N PHE A 150 11.08 -21.74 -20.75
CA PHE A 150 10.77 -23.14 -21.06
C PHE A 150 11.16 -23.52 -22.49
N ARG A 151 10.74 -22.74 -23.48
CA ARG A 151 11.10 -22.97 -24.89
C ARG A 151 12.62 -22.94 -25.12
N LYS A 152 13.33 -22.01 -24.47
CA LYS A 152 14.79 -21.92 -24.54
C LYS A 152 15.43 -23.19 -23.99
N HIS A 153 15.00 -23.67 -22.83
CA HIS A 153 15.54 -24.88 -22.21
C HIS A 153 15.13 -26.15 -22.95
N LEU A 154 13.92 -26.21 -23.51
CA LEU A 154 13.46 -27.31 -24.36
C LEU A 154 14.33 -27.45 -25.61
N ARG A 155 14.56 -26.36 -26.34
CA ARG A 155 15.47 -26.36 -27.50
C ARG A 155 16.90 -26.78 -27.13
N LYS A 156 17.35 -26.45 -25.91
CA LYS A 156 18.64 -26.91 -25.39
C LYS A 156 18.61 -28.41 -25.09
N GLY A 157 17.56 -28.91 -24.44
CA GLY A 157 17.33 -30.33 -24.14
C GLY A 157 17.28 -31.19 -25.39
N LEU A 158 16.50 -30.79 -26.40
CA LEU A 158 16.38 -31.52 -27.68
C LEU A 158 17.75 -31.77 -28.31
N ARG A 159 18.60 -30.73 -28.36
CA ARG A 159 19.99 -30.85 -28.85
C ARG A 159 20.88 -31.73 -27.98
N LEU A 160 20.71 -31.69 -26.66
CA LEU A 160 21.55 -32.45 -25.72
C LEU A 160 21.20 -33.94 -25.71
N PHE A 161 19.93 -34.29 -25.88
CA PHE A 161 19.45 -35.66 -25.80
C PHE A 161 19.19 -36.31 -27.16
N GLY A 162 19.29 -35.56 -28.26
CA GLY A 162 19.02 -36.05 -29.62
C GLY A 162 17.55 -36.38 -29.84
N GLU A 163 16.65 -35.70 -29.13
CA GLU A 163 15.20 -35.82 -29.33
C GLU A 163 14.74 -34.74 -30.31
N GLU A 164 13.75 -35.06 -31.14
CA GLU A 164 13.17 -34.16 -32.14
C GLU A 164 11.64 -34.13 -32.01
N ILE A 165 11.03 -33.04 -32.46
CA ILE A 165 9.58 -32.86 -32.45
C ILE A 165 9.13 -32.83 -33.91
N GLU A 166 8.52 -33.92 -34.38
CA GLU A 166 8.00 -34.04 -35.75
C GLU A 166 6.48 -34.28 -35.76
N PRO A 167 5.69 -33.43 -36.45
CA PRO A 167 6.09 -32.18 -37.07
C PRO A 167 6.45 -31.10 -36.01
N ALA A 168 7.19 -30.07 -36.42
CA ALA A 168 7.50 -28.95 -35.54
C ALA A 168 6.21 -28.31 -35.00
N LEU A 169 6.09 -28.24 -33.66
CA LEU A 169 4.94 -27.64 -33.00
C LEU A 169 5.05 -26.11 -32.96
N PRO A 170 3.92 -25.39 -32.99
CA PRO A 170 3.91 -23.95 -32.83
C PRO A 170 4.25 -23.56 -31.38
N ASP A 171 4.74 -22.33 -31.18
CA ASP A 171 5.27 -21.87 -29.89
C ASP A 171 4.23 -21.94 -28.75
N ASP A 172 2.94 -21.76 -29.04
CA ASP A 172 1.83 -21.85 -28.08
C ASP A 172 1.62 -23.27 -27.52
N GLU A 173 1.98 -24.30 -28.27
CA GLU A 173 1.99 -25.70 -27.79
C GLU A 173 3.25 -26.06 -26.98
N LEU A 174 4.29 -25.21 -27.05
CA LEU A 174 5.53 -25.37 -26.30
C LEU A 174 5.45 -24.68 -24.94
N HIS A 175 4.69 -25.29 -24.01
CA HIS A 175 4.43 -24.76 -22.68
C HIS A 175 4.66 -25.80 -21.58
N ILE A 176 4.82 -25.35 -20.33
CA ILE A 176 5.32 -26.21 -19.23
C ILE A 176 4.36 -27.34 -18.86
N ALA A 177 3.07 -27.17 -19.15
CA ALA A 177 2.02 -28.14 -18.86
C ALA A 177 1.66 -29.05 -20.05
N SER A 178 2.44 -29.03 -21.14
CA SER A 178 2.13 -29.83 -22.33
C SER A 178 2.34 -31.33 -22.06
N SER A 179 1.25 -32.10 -22.06
CA SER A 179 1.31 -33.57 -21.97
C SER A 179 1.95 -34.19 -23.21
N LEU A 180 1.75 -33.58 -24.38
CA LEU A 180 2.33 -34.02 -25.65
C LEU A 180 3.87 -34.00 -25.59
N LEU A 181 4.47 -32.92 -25.07
CA LEU A 181 5.93 -32.84 -24.94
C LEU A 181 6.48 -33.88 -23.97
N HIS A 182 5.73 -34.19 -22.91
CA HIS A 182 6.12 -35.23 -21.96
C HIS A 182 6.19 -36.61 -22.63
N GLU A 183 5.32 -36.89 -23.59
CA GLU A 183 5.29 -38.16 -24.32
C GLU A 183 6.31 -38.22 -25.47
N VAL A 184 6.42 -37.14 -26.25
CA VAL A 184 7.23 -37.11 -27.49
C VAL A 184 8.72 -36.90 -27.21
N CYS A 185 9.08 -36.05 -26.25
CA CYS A 185 10.46 -35.74 -25.91
C CYS A 185 10.68 -35.74 -24.39
N PRO A 186 10.47 -36.89 -23.71
CA PRO A 186 10.41 -36.98 -22.25
C PRO A 186 11.66 -36.45 -21.55
N ARG A 187 12.86 -36.68 -22.10
CA ARG A 187 14.11 -36.23 -21.47
C ARG A 187 14.29 -34.73 -21.61
N SER A 188 14.02 -34.19 -22.79
CA SER A 188 14.09 -32.76 -23.08
C SER A 188 13.04 -31.97 -22.32
N TYR A 189 11.81 -32.50 -22.22
CA TYR A 189 10.72 -31.93 -21.43
C TYR A 189 11.08 -31.89 -19.95
N ALA A 190 11.55 -33.01 -19.37
CA ALA A 190 11.94 -33.08 -17.97
C ALA A 190 13.05 -32.08 -17.63
N PHE A 191 14.11 -32.04 -18.45
CA PHE A 191 15.19 -31.07 -18.33
C PHE A 191 14.69 -29.62 -18.43
N ALA A 192 13.86 -29.33 -19.44
CA ALA A 192 13.35 -27.97 -19.66
C ALA A 192 12.49 -27.49 -18.50
N ARG A 193 11.66 -28.38 -17.96
CA ARG A 193 10.81 -28.10 -16.80
C ARG A 193 11.66 -27.80 -15.56
N GLU A 194 12.62 -28.67 -15.24
CA GLU A 194 13.51 -28.48 -14.07
C GLU A 194 14.29 -27.16 -14.15
N GLU A 195 14.92 -26.88 -15.29
CA GLU A 195 15.69 -25.64 -15.50
C GLU A 195 14.78 -24.39 -15.44
N THR A 196 13.55 -24.48 -15.94
CA THR A 196 12.59 -23.36 -15.89
C THR A 196 12.10 -23.10 -14.48
N GLU A 197 11.77 -24.15 -13.72
CA GLU A 197 11.38 -24.05 -12.32
C GLU A 197 12.52 -23.48 -11.47
N SER A 198 13.76 -23.91 -11.71
CA SER A 198 14.96 -23.40 -11.05
C SER A 198 15.22 -21.92 -11.40
N GLU A 199 15.19 -21.56 -12.69
CA GLU A 199 15.39 -20.19 -13.16
C GLU A 199 14.32 -19.24 -12.59
N THR A 200 13.06 -19.67 -12.55
CA THR A 200 11.95 -18.85 -12.03
C THR A 200 12.08 -18.62 -10.52
N ARG A 201 12.44 -19.65 -9.76
CA ARG A 201 12.71 -19.53 -8.31
C ARG A 201 13.87 -18.58 -8.02
N GLN A 202 14.97 -18.69 -8.76
CA GLN A 202 16.12 -17.81 -8.60
C GLN A 202 15.81 -16.36 -9.01
N ALA A 203 14.99 -16.17 -10.06
CA ALA A 203 14.55 -14.86 -10.50
C ALA A 203 13.67 -14.17 -9.45
N ALA A 204 12.76 -14.91 -8.82
CA ALA A 204 11.87 -14.38 -7.78
C ALA A 204 12.67 -13.96 -6.53
N GLU A 205 13.64 -14.77 -6.11
CA GLU A 205 14.56 -14.44 -5.03
C GLU A 205 15.37 -13.18 -5.36
N SER A 206 15.94 -13.10 -6.56
CA SER A 206 16.67 -11.91 -7.01
C SER A 206 15.80 -10.66 -6.98
N LEU A 207 14.54 -10.74 -7.42
CA LEU A 207 13.59 -9.63 -7.38
C LEU A 207 13.35 -9.14 -5.95
N ILE A 208 13.06 -10.05 -5.02
CA ILE A 208 12.80 -9.68 -3.61
C ILE A 208 14.05 -9.06 -2.98
N HIS A 209 15.23 -9.64 -3.20
CA HIS A 209 16.49 -9.07 -2.71
C HIS A 209 16.74 -7.68 -3.27
N ASN A 210 16.60 -7.51 -4.59
CA ASN A 210 16.78 -6.23 -5.26
C ASN A 210 15.86 -5.17 -4.68
N LEU A 211 14.58 -5.49 -4.45
CA LEU A 211 13.59 -4.55 -3.89
C LEU A 211 13.79 -4.21 -2.40
N ASN A 212 14.70 -4.88 -1.68
CA ASN A 212 15.08 -4.52 -0.30
C ASN A 212 16.48 -3.90 -0.20
N THR A 213 17.27 -3.95 -1.26
CA THR A 213 18.68 -3.48 -1.25
C THR A 213 18.90 -2.28 -2.15
N MET A 214 18.10 -2.13 -3.21
CA MET A 214 18.18 -0.96 -4.06
C MET A 214 17.61 0.27 -3.38
N SER A 215 18.21 1.42 -3.66
CA SER A 215 17.70 2.71 -3.23
C SER A 215 17.01 3.45 -4.38
N SER A 216 15.99 4.24 -4.05
CA SER A 216 15.32 5.22 -4.89
C SER A 216 15.48 6.62 -4.28
N ARG A 217 14.99 7.66 -4.97
CA ARG A 217 14.94 9.05 -4.48
C ARG A 217 16.29 9.53 -3.95
N ALA A 218 17.26 9.64 -4.85
CA ALA A 218 18.62 10.08 -4.54
C ALA A 218 19.33 9.25 -3.45
N GLY A 219 18.99 7.97 -3.31
CA GLY A 219 19.67 7.06 -2.39
C GLY A 219 19.16 7.12 -0.94
N GLY A 220 17.99 7.71 -0.70
CA GLY A 220 17.44 7.89 0.65
C GLY A 220 16.45 6.81 1.10
N GLN A 221 15.78 6.13 0.17
CA GLN A 221 14.62 5.27 0.48
C GLN A 221 14.61 3.99 -0.35
N ILE A 222 14.20 2.88 0.27
CA ILE A 222 13.87 1.65 -0.45
C ILE A 222 12.59 1.89 -1.27
N PRO A 223 12.50 1.44 -2.54
CA PRO A 223 11.30 1.64 -3.34
C PRO A 223 10.04 1.09 -2.66
N PHE A 224 9.03 1.96 -2.51
CA PHE A 224 7.75 1.56 -1.94
C PHE A 224 6.94 0.77 -3.00
N THR A 225 7.13 -0.55 -3.01
CA THR A 225 6.60 -1.46 -4.03
C THR A 225 5.52 -2.39 -3.50
N SER A 226 4.60 -2.81 -4.39
CA SER A 226 3.56 -3.80 -4.07
C SER A 226 3.25 -4.71 -5.25
N LEU A 227 3.13 -6.01 -5.01
CA LEU A 227 2.82 -7.05 -5.99
C LEU A 227 1.44 -7.66 -5.70
N ASN A 228 0.52 -7.57 -6.66
CA ASN A 228 -0.77 -8.24 -6.63
C ASN A 228 -0.74 -9.44 -7.60
N TYR A 229 -1.20 -10.61 -7.13
CA TYR A 229 -1.20 -11.88 -7.86
C TYR A 229 -2.13 -12.92 -7.22
N GLY A 230 -2.28 -14.10 -7.85
CA GLY A 230 -2.99 -15.26 -7.30
C GLY A 230 -4.17 -15.74 -8.15
N MET A 231 -4.42 -15.05 -9.26
CA MET A 231 -5.58 -15.26 -10.14
C MET A 231 -5.22 -15.91 -11.47
N CYS A 232 -3.95 -15.94 -11.85
CA CYS A 232 -3.53 -16.60 -13.09
C CYS A 232 -3.60 -18.12 -12.93
N THR A 233 -4.29 -18.79 -13.85
CA THR A 233 -4.52 -20.24 -13.84
C THR A 233 -3.59 -21.01 -14.78
N SER A 234 -2.80 -20.32 -15.60
CA SER A 234 -1.77 -20.96 -16.42
C SER A 234 -0.68 -21.55 -15.53
N ALA A 235 -0.06 -22.65 -15.99
CA ALA A 235 1.01 -23.28 -15.23
C ALA A 235 2.21 -22.33 -15.03
N GLU A 236 2.49 -21.47 -16.02
CA GLU A 236 3.49 -20.43 -15.96
C GLU A 236 3.19 -19.36 -14.90
N GLY A 237 1.95 -18.82 -14.86
CA GLY A 237 1.56 -17.80 -13.88
C GLY A 237 1.48 -18.35 -12.46
N ARG A 238 1.05 -19.61 -12.32
CA ARG A 238 1.12 -20.36 -11.06
C ARG A 238 2.57 -20.52 -10.58
N LEU A 239 3.51 -20.84 -11.47
CA LEU A 239 4.93 -20.96 -11.13
C LEU A 239 5.53 -19.63 -10.67
N VAL A 240 5.12 -18.49 -11.26
CA VAL A 240 5.49 -17.15 -10.77
C VAL A 240 4.96 -16.93 -9.35
N THR A 241 3.67 -17.19 -9.12
CA THR A 241 3.04 -17.03 -7.80
C THR A 241 3.73 -17.89 -6.74
N GLN A 242 3.95 -19.17 -7.05
CA GLN A 242 4.63 -20.11 -6.17
C GLN A 242 6.05 -19.63 -5.86
N SER A 243 6.83 -19.25 -6.88
CA SER A 243 8.21 -18.81 -6.70
C SER A 243 8.33 -17.55 -5.84
N LEU A 244 7.41 -16.59 -5.99
CA LEU A 244 7.37 -15.39 -5.15
C LEU A 244 7.04 -15.74 -3.69
N LEU A 245 6.06 -16.61 -3.45
CA LEU A 245 5.70 -17.05 -2.09
C LEU A 245 6.85 -17.84 -1.43
N GLU A 246 7.49 -18.75 -2.16
CA GLU A 246 8.62 -19.55 -1.67
C GLU A 246 9.84 -18.68 -1.35
N ALA A 247 10.18 -17.72 -2.21
CA ALA A 247 11.27 -16.79 -1.97
C ALA A 247 10.99 -15.93 -0.72
N THR A 248 9.76 -15.42 -0.54
CA THR A 248 9.36 -14.69 0.67
C THR A 248 9.44 -15.57 1.92
N ILE A 249 8.99 -16.83 1.84
CA ILE A 249 9.08 -17.79 2.96
C ILE A 249 10.54 -18.02 3.37
N ARG A 250 11.44 -18.22 2.41
CA ARG A 250 12.88 -18.37 2.68
C ARG A 250 13.46 -17.14 3.37
N GLY A 251 12.95 -15.95 3.03
CA GLY A 251 13.41 -14.68 3.56
C GLY A 251 14.62 -14.15 2.79
N LEU A 252 15.21 -13.06 3.28
CA LEU A 252 16.41 -12.45 2.72
C LEU A 252 17.67 -13.25 3.09
N GLY A 253 18.86 -12.69 2.88
CA GLY A 253 20.14 -13.42 2.93
C GLY A 253 20.36 -14.32 4.14
N SER A 254 20.01 -13.86 5.36
CA SER A 254 20.11 -14.65 6.58
C SER A 254 18.74 -15.21 7.03
N GLY A 255 17.75 -15.14 6.16
CA GLY A 255 16.37 -15.53 6.39
C GLY A 255 15.48 -14.43 6.93
N GLU A 256 15.86 -13.14 6.86
CA GLU A 256 15.07 -12.03 7.39
C GLU A 256 13.73 -11.89 6.67
N THR A 257 12.70 -11.41 7.38
CA THR A 257 11.42 -11.09 6.74
C THR A 257 11.59 -9.86 5.83
N PRO A 258 11.31 -9.97 4.52
CA PRO A 258 11.40 -8.83 3.61
C PRO A 258 10.33 -7.78 3.91
N ILE A 259 10.72 -6.50 3.89
CA ILE A 259 9.81 -5.37 4.10
C ILE A 259 9.04 -5.07 2.82
N PHE A 260 9.75 -5.09 1.69
CA PHE A 260 9.20 -4.91 0.35
C PHE A 260 9.53 -6.11 -0.56
N PRO A 261 8.84 -6.28 -1.69
CA PRO A 261 7.57 -5.63 -2.00
C PRO A 261 6.48 -6.06 -1.01
N GLN A 262 5.43 -5.27 -0.86
CA GLN A 262 4.22 -5.79 -0.22
C GLN A 262 3.61 -6.85 -1.11
N HIS A 263 3.30 -8.03 -0.59
CA HIS A 263 2.57 -9.04 -1.34
C HIS A 263 1.07 -8.95 -1.04
N ILE A 264 0.26 -8.98 -2.09
CA ILE A 264 -1.20 -8.98 -2.02
C ILE A 264 -1.73 -10.17 -2.84
N PHE A 265 -2.35 -11.13 -2.15
CA PHE A 265 -2.98 -12.29 -2.76
C PHE A 265 -4.44 -11.99 -3.09
N GLN A 266 -4.78 -12.09 -4.38
CA GLN A 266 -6.12 -11.86 -4.92
C GLN A 266 -6.99 -13.11 -4.73
N CYS A 267 -8.02 -13.00 -3.89
CA CYS A 267 -8.88 -14.11 -3.51
C CYS A 267 -10.14 -14.14 -4.36
N LYS A 268 -10.43 -15.26 -5.02
CA LYS A 268 -11.66 -15.49 -5.80
C LYS A 268 -12.21 -16.92 -5.67
N LYS A 269 -13.51 -17.04 -5.44
CA LYS A 269 -14.27 -18.29 -5.45
C LYS A 269 -14.25 -18.92 -6.85
N GLY A 270 -14.02 -20.23 -6.92
CA GLY A 270 -13.86 -20.94 -8.19
C GLY A 270 -12.44 -20.85 -8.77
N ILE A 271 -11.52 -20.16 -8.10
CA ILE A 271 -10.13 -20.00 -8.53
C ILE A 271 -9.17 -20.41 -7.42
N ASN A 272 -9.34 -19.94 -6.18
CA ASN A 272 -8.38 -20.21 -5.11
C ASN A 272 -8.95 -20.30 -3.69
N GLN A 273 -10.25 -20.14 -3.46
CA GLN A 273 -10.78 -20.03 -2.09
C GLN A 273 -11.25 -21.36 -1.48
N ALA A 274 -11.47 -22.40 -2.30
CA ALA A 274 -12.02 -23.67 -1.85
C ALA A 274 -11.27 -24.88 -2.41
N GLU A 275 -11.35 -26.01 -1.70
CA GLU A 275 -10.83 -27.29 -2.19
C GLU A 275 -11.46 -27.66 -3.54
N GLY A 276 -10.64 -28.10 -4.49
CA GLY A 276 -11.04 -28.33 -5.87
C GLY A 276 -10.85 -27.12 -6.80
N ASP A 277 -10.71 -25.90 -6.27
CA ASP A 277 -10.32 -24.74 -7.08
C ASP A 277 -8.87 -24.92 -7.56
N ILE A 278 -8.60 -24.51 -8.81
CA ILE A 278 -7.30 -24.77 -9.45
C ILE A 278 -6.12 -24.23 -8.64
N ASN A 279 -6.20 -23.01 -8.11
CA ASN A 279 -5.17 -22.32 -7.34
C ASN A 279 -5.38 -22.43 -5.81
N TYR A 280 -6.18 -23.39 -5.32
CA TYR A 280 -6.37 -23.56 -3.88
C TYR A 280 -5.07 -23.89 -3.15
N ASP A 281 -4.18 -24.66 -3.78
CA ASP A 281 -2.84 -24.97 -3.26
C ASP A 281 -2.00 -23.69 -3.05
N LEU A 282 -2.11 -22.72 -3.97
CA LEU A 282 -1.43 -21.43 -3.85
C LEU A 282 -2.04 -20.55 -2.76
N PHE A 283 -3.35 -20.65 -2.51
CA PHE A 283 -3.98 -19.96 -1.38
C PHE A 283 -3.54 -20.51 -0.03
N LEU A 284 -3.46 -21.84 0.11
CA LEU A 284 -2.89 -22.47 1.29
C LEU A 284 -1.43 -22.06 1.50
N ARG A 285 -0.64 -22.00 0.42
CA ARG A 285 0.74 -21.49 0.47
C ARG A 285 0.81 -20.01 0.84
N ALA A 286 -0.12 -19.18 0.37
CA ALA A 286 -0.22 -17.78 0.74
C ALA A 286 -0.55 -17.61 2.24
N VAL A 287 -1.44 -18.43 2.79
CA VAL A 287 -1.72 -18.48 4.22
C VAL A 287 -0.49 -18.90 5.02
N GLU A 288 0.23 -19.94 4.58
CA GLU A 288 1.49 -20.36 5.20
C GLU A 288 2.52 -19.22 5.19
N CYS A 289 2.72 -18.59 4.04
CA CYS A 289 3.63 -17.45 3.88
C CYS A 289 3.27 -16.31 4.83
N SER A 290 2.00 -15.91 4.88
CA SER A 290 1.51 -14.85 5.75
C SER A 290 1.70 -15.19 7.22
N SER A 291 1.44 -16.43 7.64
CA SER A 291 1.70 -16.89 9.01
C SER A 291 3.19 -16.83 9.40
N LYS A 292 4.11 -16.96 8.44
CA LYS A 292 5.56 -16.91 8.68
C LYS A 292 6.15 -15.51 8.59
N ARG A 293 5.67 -14.70 7.64
CA ARG A 293 6.31 -13.46 7.16
C ARG A 293 5.37 -12.25 7.14
N MET A 294 4.17 -12.37 7.70
CA MET A 294 3.08 -11.37 7.71
C MET A 294 2.51 -11.00 6.32
N TYR A 295 3.24 -11.23 5.24
CA TYR A 295 2.77 -11.15 3.86
C TYR A 295 2.56 -12.55 3.25
N PRO A 296 1.62 -12.72 2.31
CA PRO A 296 0.78 -11.70 1.69
C PRO A 296 -0.39 -11.21 2.56
N ASN A 297 -0.89 -10.03 2.19
CA ASN A 297 -2.22 -9.55 2.57
C ASN A 297 -3.26 -10.15 1.60
N PHE A 298 -4.55 -10.08 1.92
CA PHE A 298 -5.61 -10.72 1.12
C PHE A 298 -6.59 -9.69 0.60
N VAL A 299 -6.78 -9.61 -0.72
CA VAL A 299 -7.77 -8.74 -1.36
C VAL A 299 -8.92 -9.57 -1.92
N ASN A 300 -10.15 -9.16 -1.64
CA ASN A 300 -11.35 -9.90 -1.97
C ASN A 300 -11.89 -9.48 -3.35
N VAL A 301 -11.68 -10.32 -4.37
CA VAL A 301 -12.23 -10.08 -5.71
C VAL A 301 -13.75 -10.20 -5.71
N ASP A 302 -14.31 -11.06 -4.85
CA ASP A 302 -15.75 -11.31 -4.75
C ASP A 302 -16.50 -10.33 -3.85
N ALA A 303 -15.84 -9.30 -3.32
CA ALA A 303 -16.53 -8.26 -2.57
C ALA A 303 -17.57 -7.56 -3.47
N THR A 304 -18.76 -7.30 -2.93
CA THR A 304 -19.93 -6.83 -3.71
C THR A 304 -19.67 -5.53 -4.46
N PHE A 305 -18.79 -4.66 -3.94
CA PHE A 305 -18.41 -3.39 -4.55
C PHE A 305 -17.24 -3.51 -5.54
N ASN A 306 -16.57 -4.67 -5.62
CA ASN A 306 -15.51 -4.95 -6.59
C ASN A 306 -16.05 -5.69 -7.82
N LEU A 307 -17.00 -6.60 -7.63
CA LEU A 307 -17.62 -7.42 -8.68
C LEU A 307 -18.15 -6.63 -9.90
N PRO A 308 -18.75 -5.44 -9.78
CA PRO A 308 -19.25 -4.69 -10.94
C PRO A 308 -18.18 -4.36 -11.99
N PHE A 309 -16.91 -4.25 -11.58
CA PHE A 309 -15.79 -3.92 -12.44
C PHE A 309 -15.10 -5.14 -13.03
N TYR A 310 -15.19 -6.29 -12.37
CA TYR A 310 -14.48 -7.50 -12.76
C TYR A 310 -15.01 -8.07 -14.09
N ARG A 311 -14.08 -8.49 -14.95
CA ARG A 311 -14.31 -9.19 -16.22
C ARG A 311 -13.34 -10.37 -16.30
N ALA A 312 -13.86 -11.56 -16.54
CA ALA A 312 -13.06 -12.79 -16.48
C ALA A 312 -12.03 -12.91 -17.62
N ASP A 313 -12.32 -12.30 -18.76
CA ASP A 313 -11.50 -12.23 -19.96
C ASP A 313 -10.44 -11.11 -19.93
N ASP A 314 -10.50 -10.22 -18.94
CA ASP A 314 -9.59 -9.08 -18.81
C ASP A 314 -8.95 -9.02 -17.42
N PRO A 315 -7.75 -9.60 -17.26
CA PRO A 315 -7.01 -9.59 -16.00
C PRO A 315 -6.75 -8.19 -15.44
N ASP A 316 -6.78 -7.14 -16.25
CA ASP A 316 -6.54 -5.78 -15.77
C ASP A 316 -7.71 -5.18 -14.99
N THR A 317 -8.87 -5.84 -15.02
CA THR A 317 -10.05 -5.52 -14.21
C THR A 317 -10.03 -6.18 -12.83
N ILE A 318 -9.08 -7.09 -12.57
CA ILE A 318 -8.94 -7.73 -11.27
C ILE A 318 -8.60 -6.65 -10.23
N ILE A 319 -9.32 -6.65 -9.12
CA ILE A 319 -9.08 -5.67 -8.07
C ILE A 319 -7.67 -5.85 -7.48
N ALA A 320 -7.00 -4.73 -7.27
CA ALA A 320 -5.65 -4.66 -6.74
C ALA A 320 -5.55 -3.44 -5.82
N THR A 321 -4.54 -3.43 -4.96
CA THR A 321 -4.22 -2.28 -4.10
C THR A 321 -2.78 -1.82 -4.29
N MET A 322 -2.57 -0.51 -4.27
CA MET A 322 -1.24 0.12 -4.31
C MET A 322 -0.78 0.52 -2.92
N GLY A 323 0.51 0.27 -2.64
CA GLY A 323 1.14 0.65 -1.39
C GLY A 323 0.35 0.12 -0.19
N CYS A 324 0.02 1.00 0.75
CA CYS A 324 -0.68 0.59 1.97
C CYS A 324 -2.06 -0.02 1.72
N ARG A 325 -2.88 0.54 0.81
CA ARG A 325 -4.31 0.18 0.61
C ARG A 325 -5.05 0.93 -0.51
N THR A 326 -4.38 1.71 -1.36
CA THR A 326 -5.05 2.57 -2.33
C THR A 326 -5.68 1.76 -3.47
N ARG A 327 -6.92 2.05 -3.82
CA ARG A 327 -7.75 1.34 -4.80
C ARG A 327 -8.30 2.32 -5.83
N THR A 328 -8.12 2.02 -7.12
CA THR A 328 -8.44 2.97 -8.21
C THR A 328 -9.18 2.33 -9.38
N ILE A 329 -9.88 1.21 -9.17
CA ILE A 329 -10.52 0.47 -10.27
C ILE A 329 -11.55 1.30 -11.02
N ALA A 330 -12.42 2.03 -10.31
CA ALA A 330 -13.46 2.83 -10.90
C ALA A 330 -12.88 4.07 -11.60
N ASP A 331 -13.38 4.35 -12.80
CA ASP A 331 -13.10 5.57 -13.54
C ASP A 331 -14.35 6.04 -14.28
N ARG A 332 -14.78 7.29 -14.05
CA ARG A 332 -15.94 7.85 -14.73
C ARG A 332 -15.78 7.94 -16.25
N PHE A 333 -14.56 8.04 -16.73
CA PHE A 333 -14.27 8.13 -18.16
C PHE A 333 -14.25 6.76 -18.85
N GLY A 334 -14.69 5.70 -18.16
CA GLY A 334 -14.88 4.37 -18.71
C GLY A 334 -13.65 3.45 -18.63
N ARG A 335 -12.50 3.93 -18.14
CA ARG A 335 -11.30 3.08 -17.98
C ARG A 335 -11.32 2.33 -16.66
N ASN A 336 -12.26 1.38 -16.54
CA ASN A 336 -12.38 0.51 -15.37
C ASN A 336 -11.32 -0.62 -15.36
N ARG A 337 -10.07 -0.21 -15.50
CA ARG A 337 -8.84 -1.01 -15.57
C ARG A 337 -7.82 -0.41 -14.61
N GLN A 338 -6.84 -1.20 -14.17
CA GLN A 338 -5.88 -0.75 -13.15
C GLN A 338 -4.60 -0.22 -13.77
N SER A 339 -4.04 -0.91 -14.77
CA SER A 339 -2.75 -0.57 -15.36
C SER A 339 -2.77 0.83 -15.95
N GLY A 340 -1.74 1.60 -15.64
CA GLY A 340 -1.55 2.95 -16.17
C GLY A 340 -2.44 4.03 -15.56
N LYS A 341 -3.02 3.74 -14.40
CA LYS A 341 -3.81 4.67 -13.60
C LYS A 341 -3.41 4.57 -12.13
N GLY A 342 -3.67 5.63 -11.38
CA GLY A 342 -3.43 5.64 -9.95
C GLY A 342 -4.09 6.79 -9.20
N ASN A 343 -3.52 7.14 -8.06
CA ASN A 343 -3.97 8.25 -7.23
C ASN A 343 -3.07 9.47 -7.47
N LEU A 344 -3.67 10.64 -7.63
CA LEU A 344 -2.97 11.88 -7.86
C LEU A 344 -2.56 12.55 -6.55
N SER A 345 -3.49 12.61 -5.59
CA SER A 345 -3.29 13.18 -4.28
C SER A 345 -4.45 12.88 -3.34
N PHE A 346 -4.23 13.09 -2.04
CA PHE A 346 -5.28 12.97 -1.04
C PHE A 346 -5.08 13.95 0.12
N ASN A 347 -6.19 14.40 0.69
CA ASN A 347 -6.25 15.28 1.87
C ASN A 347 -7.04 14.56 2.96
N THR A 348 -6.71 14.73 4.23
CA THR A 348 -7.39 14.05 5.34
C THR A 348 -8.07 15.02 6.29
N ILE A 349 -9.31 14.69 6.66
CA ILE A 349 -10.14 15.45 7.60
C ILE A 349 -9.94 14.91 9.02
N ASN A 350 -9.78 15.81 9.98
CA ASN A 350 -9.78 15.49 11.41
C ASN A 350 -11.23 15.41 11.93
N LEU A 351 -11.78 14.19 12.04
CA LEU A 351 -13.13 14.01 12.59
C LEU A 351 -13.18 14.26 14.09
N VAL A 352 -12.07 14.05 14.82
CA VAL A 352 -12.02 14.20 16.28
C VAL A 352 -12.30 15.63 16.69
N ARG A 353 -11.65 16.58 16.00
CA ARG A 353 -11.87 18.01 16.24
C ARG A 353 -13.33 18.43 16.10
N LEU A 354 -14.00 17.97 15.04
CA LEU A 354 -15.43 18.19 14.85
C LEU A 354 -16.25 17.52 15.98
N GLY A 355 -15.84 16.33 16.40
CA GLY A 355 -16.44 15.66 17.55
C GLY A 355 -16.32 16.46 18.85
N ILE A 356 -15.18 17.09 19.11
CA ILE A 356 -14.94 17.92 20.31
C ILE A 356 -15.81 19.20 20.28
N GLU A 357 -15.86 19.86 19.12
CA GLU A 357 -16.56 21.14 18.95
C GLU A 357 -18.09 21.01 19.10
N TYR A 358 -18.66 19.90 18.62
CA TYR A 358 -20.11 19.67 18.55
C TYR A 358 -20.61 18.58 19.51
N GLY A 359 -19.71 17.94 20.25
CA GLY A 359 -20.01 16.86 21.17
C GLY A 359 -20.28 17.27 22.61
N ILE A 360 -20.43 16.26 23.46
CA ILE A 360 -20.68 16.41 24.89
C ILE A 360 -19.39 16.46 25.73
N CYS A 361 -18.25 16.04 25.18
CA CYS A 361 -17.02 15.79 25.94
C CYS A 361 -16.43 17.01 26.65
N THR A 362 -16.77 18.23 26.21
CA THR A 362 -16.33 19.48 26.86
C THR A 362 -17.24 19.92 28.01
N GLY A 363 -18.36 19.22 28.24
CA GLY A 363 -19.39 19.60 29.22
C GLY A 363 -20.24 20.81 28.79
N LYS A 364 -19.93 21.46 27.66
CA LYS A 364 -20.69 22.61 27.14
C LYS A 364 -22.10 22.22 26.67
N ARG A 365 -22.31 20.95 26.32
CA ARG A 365 -23.60 20.42 25.83
C ARG A 365 -23.94 19.10 26.52
N LYS A 366 -25.24 18.87 26.74
CA LYS A 366 -25.77 17.60 27.25
C LYS A 366 -26.06 16.59 26.14
N THR A 367 -26.32 17.09 24.94
CA THR A 367 -26.59 16.30 23.74
C THR A 367 -25.75 16.85 22.58
N PRO A 368 -25.32 16.00 21.64
CA PRO A 368 -24.56 16.45 20.48
C PRO A 368 -25.34 17.41 19.61
N ASP A 369 -24.67 18.42 19.08
CA ASP A 369 -25.19 19.31 18.05
C ASP A 369 -24.93 18.69 16.67
N ARG A 370 -25.89 17.88 16.21
CA ARG A 370 -25.75 17.12 14.96
C ARG A 370 -25.82 17.97 13.71
N ASP A 371 -26.72 18.95 13.69
CA ASP A 371 -26.89 19.82 12.53
C ASP A 371 -25.66 20.73 12.35
N GLY A 372 -25.11 21.25 13.45
CA GLY A 372 -23.85 21.98 13.46
C GLY A 372 -22.67 21.12 13.01
N PHE A 373 -22.57 19.88 13.50
CA PHE A 373 -21.54 18.92 13.07
C PHE A 373 -21.62 18.64 11.57
N ASP A 374 -22.80 18.32 11.05
CA ASP A 374 -22.98 17.94 9.65
C ASP A 374 -22.70 19.13 8.71
N THR A 375 -23.11 20.35 9.11
CA THR A 375 -22.80 21.59 8.39
C THR A 375 -21.29 21.86 8.35
N ARG A 376 -20.62 21.74 9.50
CA ARG A 376 -19.17 21.98 9.59
C ARG A 376 -18.37 20.90 8.86
N LEU A 377 -18.78 19.64 8.93
CA LEU A 377 -18.16 18.56 8.18
C LEU A 377 -18.23 18.85 6.67
N GLU A 378 -19.40 19.22 6.16
CA GLU A 378 -19.55 19.56 4.74
C GLU A 378 -18.67 20.75 4.33
N GLU A 379 -18.56 21.78 5.17
CA GLU A 379 -17.66 22.91 4.93
C GLU A 379 -16.19 22.49 4.86
N VAL A 380 -15.73 21.67 5.81
CA VAL A 380 -14.34 21.16 5.84
C VAL A 380 -14.08 20.24 4.66
N MET A 381 -15.05 19.41 4.27
CA MET A 381 -14.98 18.57 3.08
C MET A 381 -14.82 19.41 1.81
N ARG A 382 -15.55 20.52 1.71
CA ARG A 382 -15.42 21.48 0.60
C ARG A 382 -14.01 22.05 0.53
N ILE A 383 -13.46 22.52 1.65
CA ILE A 383 -12.08 23.05 1.70
C ILE A 383 -11.08 21.98 1.27
N ALA A 384 -11.25 20.74 1.73
CA ALA A 384 -10.38 19.63 1.37
C ALA A 384 -10.43 19.32 -0.13
N VAL A 385 -11.63 19.29 -0.73
CA VAL A 385 -11.83 19.06 -2.18
C VAL A 385 -11.31 20.22 -3.01
N ASP A 386 -11.61 21.47 -2.65
CA ASP A 386 -11.10 22.66 -3.33
C ASP A 386 -9.56 22.64 -3.34
N GLY A 387 -8.94 22.22 -2.23
CA GLY A 387 -7.50 22.02 -2.12
C GLY A 387 -6.94 20.92 -3.02
N LEU A 388 -7.68 19.82 -3.22
CA LEU A 388 -7.30 18.75 -4.16
C LEU A 388 -7.41 19.20 -5.60
N ILE A 389 -8.48 19.93 -5.95
CA ILE A 389 -8.69 20.48 -7.30
C ILE A 389 -7.60 21.50 -7.63
N HIS A 390 -7.25 22.38 -6.67
CA HIS A 390 -6.15 23.30 -6.85
C HIS A 390 -4.83 22.58 -7.14
N ARG A 391 -4.52 21.52 -6.37
CA ARG A 391 -3.33 20.69 -6.61
C ARG A 391 -3.39 19.99 -7.97
N TYR A 392 -4.55 19.48 -8.36
CA TYR A 392 -4.78 18.86 -9.65
C TYR A 392 -4.48 19.83 -10.80
N LEU A 393 -4.87 21.10 -10.70
CA LEU A 393 -4.54 22.11 -11.72
C LEU A 393 -3.02 22.32 -11.85
N ILE A 394 -2.28 22.27 -10.75
CA ILE A 394 -0.80 22.33 -10.77
C ILE A 394 -0.22 21.09 -11.44
N GLN A 395 -0.70 19.90 -11.07
CA GLN A 395 -0.26 18.61 -11.62
C GLN A 395 -0.52 18.53 -13.13
N THR A 396 -1.73 18.90 -13.56
CA THR A 396 -2.13 18.86 -14.97
C THR A 396 -1.41 19.90 -15.84
N SER A 397 -0.88 20.95 -15.23
CA SER A 397 -0.08 21.97 -15.94
C SER A 397 1.35 21.55 -16.25
N GLN A 398 1.84 20.46 -15.64
CA GLN A 398 3.19 19.97 -15.88
C GLN A 398 3.35 19.46 -17.31
N PRO A 399 4.50 19.73 -17.96
CA PRO A 399 4.79 19.16 -19.28
C PRO A 399 5.11 17.67 -19.15
N ALA A 400 4.84 16.88 -20.19
CA ALA A 400 5.09 15.44 -20.20
C ALA A 400 6.55 15.09 -19.85
N LYS A 401 7.53 15.91 -20.29
CA LYS A 401 8.95 15.73 -19.99
C LYS A 401 9.33 15.90 -18.51
N ALA A 402 8.46 16.49 -17.68
CA ALA A 402 8.70 16.59 -16.24
C ALA A 402 8.75 15.21 -15.57
N SER A 403 8.17 14.19 -16.22
CA SER A 403 8.28 12.80 -15.82
C SER A 403 8.39 11.91 -17.06
N ASP A 404 9.55 11.94 -17.71
CA ASP A 404 9.83 11.20 -18.95
C ASP A 404 9.44 9.72 -18.85
N PHE A 405 9.86 9.04 -17.79
CA PHE A 405 9.52 7.62 -17.61
C PHE A 405 8.03 7.40 -17.39
N MET A 406 7.36 8.23 -16.59
CA MET A 406 5.94 8.03 -16.32
C MET A 406 5.10 8.28 -17.58
N MET A 407 5.38 9.38 -18.28
CA MET A 407 4.56 9.85 -19.38
C MET A 407 4.99 9.23 -20.70
N ARG A 408 6.23 9.44 -21.14
CA ARG A 408 6.66 9.08 -22.51
C ARG A 408 6.84 7.57 -22.68
N GLU A 409 7.23 6.86 -21.63
CA GLU A 409 7.21 5.39 -21.64
C GLU A 409 5.80 4.86 -21.36
N GLY A 410 4.76 5.70 -21.29
CA GLY A 410 3.34 5.35 -21.14
C GLY A 410 2.98 4.57 -19.88
N VAL A 411 3.80 4.70 -18.82
CA VAL A 411 3.47 4.13 -17.52
C VAL A 411 2.16 4.71 -17.03
N TRP A 412 1.87 5.98 -17.30
CA TRP A 412 0.52 6.54 -17.26
C TRP A 412 -0.14 6.39 -18.64
N GLU A 413 -1.31 5.75 -18.67
CA GLU A 413 -1.92 5.33 -19.94
C GLU A 413 -2.30 6.52 -20.84
N GLY A 414 -1.72 6.54 -22.04
CA GLY A 414 -1.91 7.60 -23.03
C GLY A 414 -0.86 8.71 -22.94
N GLY A 415 0.02 8.68 -21.94
CA GLY A 415 1.14 9.62 -21.82
C GLY A 415 2.13 9.51 -22.98
N GLU A 416 2.28 8.31 -23.56
CA GLU A 416 3.21 8.07 -24.67
C GLU A 416 2.82 8.79 -25.97
N LYS A 417 1.61 9.36 -26.02
CA LYS A 417 1.07 10.10 -27.17
C LYS A 417 1.29 11.62 -27.05
N LEU A 418 1.81 12.08 -25.91
CA LEU A 418 2.03 13.49 -25.62
C LEU A 418 3.40 13.93 -26.13
N GLU A 419 3.46 15.13 -26.70
CA GLU A 419 4.74 15.76 -27.01
C GLU A 419 5.46 16.21 -25.71
N PRO A 420 6.80 16.33 -25.68
CA PRO A 420 7.56 16.63 -24.45
C PRO A 420 7.09 17.86 -23.67
N ASP A 421 6.66 18.92 -24.36
CA ASP A 421 6.17 20.17 -23.78
C ASP A 421 4.64 20.22 -23.59
N GLU A 422 3.92 19.18 -24.03
CA GLU A 422 2.47 19.10 -23.89
C GLU A 422 2.08 18.85 -22.43
N LYS A 423 0.98 19.47 -22.00
CA LYS A 423 0.45 19.35 -20.65
C LYS A 423 -0.22 18.00 -20.43
N VAL A 424 -0.02 17.41 -19.26
CA VAL A 424 -0.50 16.06 -18.93
C VAL A 424 -1.97 15.98 -18.49
N GLY A 425 -2.71 17.10 -18.49
CA GLY A 425 -4.07 17.15 -17.96
C GLY A 425 -5.06 16.17 -18.59
N ASN A 426 -4.96 15.95 -19.91
CA ASN A 426 -5.84 15.04 -20.63
C ASN A 426 -5.73 13.58 -20.18
N VAL A 427 -4.55 13.17 -19.70
CA VAL A 427 -4.30 11.80 -19.23
C VAL A 427 -4.52 11.69 -17.72
N LEU A 428 -4.17 12.73 -16.93
CA LEU A 428 -4.29 12.69 -15.48
C LEU A 428 -5.74 12.68 -14.98
N LYS A 429 -6.73 13.14 -15.76
CA LYS A 429 -8.16 13.10 -15.37
C LYS A 429 -8.65 11.70 -14.97
N HIS A 430 -8.02 10.65 -15.49
CA HIS A 430 -8.31 9.26 -15.15
C HIS A 430 -7.84 8.88 -13.74
N GLY A 431 -6.91 9.62 -13.15
CA GLY A 431 -6.43 9.39 -11.79
C GLY A 431 -7.43 9.82 -10.72
N THR A 432 -7.32 9.25 -9.53
CA THR A 432 -8.19 9.58 -8.39
C THR A 432 -7.65 10.74 -7.56
N LEU A 433 -8.57 11.57 -7.05
CA LEU A 433 -8.33 12.54 -5.98
C LEU A 433 -9.10 12.04 -4.75
N SER A 434 -8.45 11.91 -3.60
CA SER A 434 -9.11 11.24 -2.46
C SER A 434 -9.25 12.14 -1.24
N VAL A 435 -10.46 12.17 -0.69
CA VAL A 435 -10.75 12.76 0.63
C VAL A 435 -10.65 11.64 1.65
N GLY A 436 -9.75 11.80 2.62
CA GLY A 436 -9.50 10.86 3.69
C GLY A 436 -10.03 11.33 5.04
N PHE A 437 -10.06 10.44 6.02
CA PHE A 437 -10.43 10.77 7.40
C PHE A 437 -9.68 9.91 8.42
N ILE A 438 -9.63 10.40 9.66
CA ILE A 438 -9.02 9.74 10.81
C ILE A 438 -9.85 10.00 12.07
N GLY A 439 -9.76 9.08 13.04
CA GLY A 439 -10.27 9.28 14.39
C GLY A 439 -11.78 9.16 14.49
N LEU A 440 -12.42 8.25 13.73
CA LEU A 440 -13.87 8.04 13.85
C LEU A 440 -14.24 7.59 15.27
N ALA A 441 -13.41 6.75 15.89
CA ALA A 441 -13.65 6.28 17.26
C ALA A 441 -13.62 7.42 18.28
N GLU A 442 -12.58 8.25 18.26
CA GLU A 442 -12.44 9.39 19.17
C GLU A 442 -13.49 10.47 18.87
N CYS A 443 -13.86 10.66 17.59
CA CYS A 443 -14.98 11.51 17.20
C CYS A 443 -16.29 11.03 17.84
N MET A 444 -16.56 9.71 17.80
CA MET A 444 -17.76 9.14 18.42
C MET A 444 -17.73 9.28 19.94
N LYS A 445 -16.58 9.08 20.58
CA LYS A 445 -16.41 9.35 22.02
C LYS A 445 -16.67 10.81 22.36
N ALA A 446 -16.13 11.74 21.57
CA ALA A 446 -16.32 13.16 21.79
C ALA A 446 -17.79 13.57 21.67
N LEU A 447 -18.50 13.03 20.66
CA LEU A 447 -19.92 13.26 20.46
C LEU A 447 -20.77 12.61 21.55
N TYR A 448 -20.67 11.29 21.73
CA TYR A 448 -21.67 10.50 22.47
C TYR A 448 -21.15 9.89 23.78
N GLY A 449 -19.87 10.05 24.11
CA GLY A 449 -19.23 9.44 25.27
C GLY A 449 -18.85 7.96 25.09
N LYS A 450 -19.09 7.39 23.91
CA LYS A 450 -18.73 6.01 23.55
C LYS A 450 -18.22 5.95 22.11
N HIS A 451 -17.34 5.00 21.78
CA HIS A 451 -16.95 4.75 20.39
C HIS A 451 -17.90 3.76 19.69
N HIS A 452 -17.79 3.66 18.37
CA HIS A 452 -18.65 2.83 17.51
C HIS A 452 -18.49 1.31 17.69
N GLY A 453 -17.64 0.87 18.62
CA GLY A 453 -17.52 -0.56 18.99
C GLY A 453 -18.32 -0.93 20.24
N GLU A 454 -18.79 0.06 21.01
CA GLU A 454 -19.38 -0.14 22.34
C GLU A 454 -20.91 -0.13 22.33
N ASP A 455 -21.52 0.50 21.32
CA ASP A 455 -22.95 0.80 21.31
C ASP A 455 -23.52 0.82 19.89
N ASP A 456 -24.62 0.09 19.66
CA ASP A 456 -25.23 -0.06 18.34
C ASP A 456 -25.83 1.25 17.80
N ALA A 457 -26.31 2.15 18.67
CA ALA A 457 -26.81 3.45 18.23
C ALA A 457 -25.63 4.30 17.74
N VAL A 458 -24.54 4.38 18.51
CA VAL A 458 -23.32 5.08 18.13
C VAL A 458 -22.71 4.49 16.85
N TYR A 459 -22.75 3.17 16.69
CA TYR A 459 -22.30 2.50 15.46
C TYR A 459 -23.06 2.97 14.22
N ARG A 460 -24.40 3.06 14.29
CA ARG A 460 -25.22 3.58 13.19
C ARG A 460 -24.88 5.04 12.87
N GLU A 461 -24.55 5.83 13.89
CA GLU A 461 -24.13 7.22 13.68
C GLU A 461 -22.77 7.34 13.02
N ALA A 462 -21.81 6.49 13.41
CA ALA A 462 -20.53 6.40 12.73
C ALA A 462 -20.70 6.02 11.25
N GLN A 463 -21.57 5.04 10.95
CA GLN A 463 -21.89 4.68 9.57
C GLN A 463 -22.53 5.83 8.80
N ARG A 464 -23.47 6.57 9.41
CA ARG A 464 -24.14 7.72 8.78
C ARG A 464 -23.14 8.81 8.40
N ILE A 465 -22.19 9.12 9.27
CA ILE A 465 -21.15 10.13 8.99
C ILE A 465 -20.27 9.70 7.82
N ILE A 466 -19.78 8.47 7.81
CA ILE A 466 -18.94 8.01 6.68
C ILE A 466 -19.75 7.90 5.39
N ALA A 467 -21.02 7.52 5.47
CA ALA A 467 -21.92 7.49 4.32
C ALA A 467 -22.17 8.89 3.76
N SER A 468 -22.38 9.91 4.59
CA SER A 468 -22.55 11.30 4.12
C SER A 468 -21.27 11.83 3.45
N MET A 469 -20.09 11.50 3.99
CA MET A 469 -18.81 11.81 3.34
C MET A 469 -18.70 11.14 1.97
N ARG A 470 -19.13 9.88 1.83
CA ARG A 470 -19.11 9.17 0.55
C ARG A 470 -20.05 9.81 -0.47
N VAL A 471 -21.28 10.12 -0.08
CA VAL A 471 -22.28 10.81 -0.94
C VAL A 471 -21.76 12.17 -1.39
N TYR A 472 -21.13 12.92 -0.49
CA TYR A 472 -20.51 14.20 -0.84
C TYR A 472 -19.40 14.01 -1.89
N CYS A 473 -18.52 13.03 -1.70
CA CYS A 473 -17.45 12.74 -2.67
C CYS A 473 -18.03 12.41 -4.05
N ASP A 474 -19.05 11.56 -4.12
CA ASP A 474 -19.74 11.20 -5.37
C ASP A 474 -20.37 12.44 -6.03
N ARG A 475 -21.02 13.31 -5.26
CA ARG A 475 -21.59 14.58 -5.77
C ARG A 475 -20.53 15.53 -6.33
N MET A 476 -19.39 15.68 -5.65
CA MET A 476 -18.28 16.50 -6.15
C MET A 476 -17.63 15.89 -7.39
N SER A 477 -17.58 14.56 -7.41
CA SER A 477 -17.15 13.76 -8.54
C SER A 477 -17.96 14.09 -9.81
N GLU A 478 -19.29 14.16 -9.70
CA GLU A 478 -20.18 14.60 -10.78
C GLU A 478 -20.02 16.09 -11.13
N LEU A 479 -19.97 16.95 -10.10
CA LEU A 479 -19.89 18.41 -10.29
C LEU A 479 -18.63 18.84 -11.06
N HIS A 480 -17.49 18.22 -10.75
CA HIS A 480 -16.20 18.61 -11.31
C HIS A 480 -15.76 17.75 -12.50
N ASP A 481 -16.51 16.70 -12.85
CA ASP A 481 -16.10 15.70 -13.84
C ASP A 481 -14.71 15.10 -13.52
N LEU A 482 -14.47 14.74 -12.26
CA LEU A 482 -13.16 14.25 -11.76
C LEU A 482 -13.34 13.13 -10.74
N ASN A 483 -12.38 12.18 -10.68
CA ASN A 483 -12.48 10.97 -9.83
C ASN A 483 -12.23 11.27 -8.35
N ILE A 484 -13.17 11.98 -7.72
CA ILE A 484 -13.17 12.32 -6.29
C ILE A 484 -13.75 11.15 -5.49
N THR A 485 -12.96 10.64 -4.55
CA THR A 485 -13.19 9.35 -3.87
C THR A 485 -12.96 9.46 -2.36
N LEU A 486 -13.55 8.55 -1.57
CA LEU A 486 -13.41 8.51 -0.11
C LEU A 486 -12.37 7.46 0.32
N PHE A 487 -11.43 7.85 1.19
CA PHE A 487 -10.27 7.04 1.58
C PHE A 487 -10.18 6.81 3.09
N ALA A 488 -9.86 5.58 3.50
CA ALA A 488 -9.52 5.27 4.88
C ALA A 488 -8.00 5.44 5.11
N THR A 489 -7.59 6.69 5.35
CA THR A 489 -6.19 7.12 5.52
C THR A 489 -5.35 6.23 6.47
N PRO A 490 -4.16 5.74 6.03
CA PRO A 490 -3.17 5.03 6.87
C PRO A 490 -2.62 5.82 8.08
N ALA A 491 -2.51 7.14 7.93
CA ALA A 491 -2.18 8.12 8.97
C ALA A 491 -0.86 7.90 9.76
N GLU A 492 0.20 7.44 9.09
CA GLU A 492 1.51 7.18 9.72
C GLU A 492 2.11 8.37 10.46
N GLY A 493 2.42 9.45 9.74
CA GLY A 493 2.92 10.69 10.34
C GLY A 493 1.83 11.63 10.85
N LEU A 494 0.55 11.32 10.57
CA LEU A 494 -0.58 12.20 10.85
C LEU A 494 -1.19 11.98 12.23
N SER A 495 -1.30 10.73 12.67
CA SER A 495 -2.06 10.37 13.88
C SER A 495 -1.62 11.14 15.14
N GLY A 496 -0.32 11.37 15.33
CA GLY A 496 0.18 12.17 16.45
C GLY A 496 0.04 13.69 16.27
N LYS A 497 0.10 14.20 15.04
CA LYS A 497 0.06 15.64 14.77
C LYS A 497 -1.28 16.28 15.11
N PHE A 498 -2.39 15.64 14.74
CA PHE A 498 -3.72 16.16 15.07
C PHE A 498 -3.98 16.11 16.57
N THR A 499 -3.57 15.04 17.24
CA THR A 499 -3.67 14.91 18.69
C THR A 499 -3.00 16.10 19.41
N LEU A 500 -1.76 16.44 19.05
CA LEU A 500 -1.04 17.57 19.64
C LEU A 500 -1.72 18.92 19.39
N LEU A 501 -2.26 19.13 18.19
CA LEU A 501 -2.98 20.37 17.85
C LEU A 501 -4.28 20.50 18.65
N ASP A 502 -5.03 19.41 18.79
CA ASP A 502 -6.29 19.43 19.54
C ASP A 502 -6.03 19.52 21.05
N GLN A 503 -4.96 18.91 21.58
CA GLN A 503 -4.53 19.11 22.97
C GLN A 503 -4.17 20.57 23.25
N ARG A 504 -3.49 21.24 22.33
CA ARG A 504 -3.17 22.67 22.44
C ARG A 504 -4.43 23.53 22.52
N ASP A 505 -5.41 23.25 21.67
CA ASP A 505 -6.59 24.11 21.50
C ASP A 505 -7.70 23.82 22.52
N PHE A 506 -7.85 22.56 22.95
CA PHE A 506 -8.95 22.11 23.81
C PHE A 506 -8.50 21.57 25.17
N GLY A 507 -7.19 21.47 25.41
CA GLY A 507 -6.65 20.75 26.57
C GLY A 507 -6.74 19.23 26.41
N ILE A 508 -6.38 18.51 27.47
CA ILE A 508 -6.47 17.05 27.51
C ILE A 508 -7.89 16.64 27.91
N ILE A 509 -8.54 15.90 27.02
CA ILE A 509 -9.88 15.33 27.15
C ILE A 509 -9.72 13.82 27.29
N PRO A 510 -10.08 13.24 28.46
CA PRO A 510 -9.97 11.81 28.70
C PRO A 510 -10.67 10.99 27.62
N GLU A 511 -9.99 9.93 27.17
CA GLU A 511 -10.41 9.00 26.13
C GLU A 511 -10.71 9.59 24.74
N VAL A 512 -10.41 10.86 24.51
CA VAL A 512 -10.58 11.51 23.19
C VAL A 512 -9.23 11.91 22.61
N ASN A 513 -8.44 12.70 23.33
CA ASN A 513 -7.12 13.16 22.88
C ASN A 513 -6.04 13.00 23.97
N ASP A 514 -6.26 12.11 24.94
CA ASP A 514 -5.33 11.82 26.03
C ASP A 514 -4.21 10.83 25.64
N ARG A 515 -4.44 10.04 24.59
CA ARG A 515 -3.44 9.15 23.98
C ARG A 515 -2.56 9.91 23.00
N GLU A 516 -1.38 9.37 22.70
CA GLU A 516 -0.39 9.98 21.78
C GLU A 516 -0.80 9.92 20.29
N TYR A 517 -1.94 9.30 19.97
CA TYR A 517 -2.41 9.05 18.61
C TYR A 517 -3.94 9.00 18.54
N TYR A 518 -4.48 9.28 17.34
CA TYR A 518 -5.86 8.95 16.97
C TYR A 518 -5.96 7.62 16.23
N THR A 519 -7.09 6.93 16.41
CA THR A 519 -7.36 5.65 15.75
C THR A 519 -7.47 5.84 14.23
N ASN A 520 -6.86 4.93 13.47
CA ASN A 520 -6.82 5.02 12.00
C ASN A 520 -8.24 4.88 11.41
N SER A 521 -8.69 5.92 10.70
CA SER A 521 -9.95 5.97 9.96
C SER A 521 -11.17 5.43 10.73
N PHE A 522 -11.75 4.31 10.30
CA PHE A 522 -12.95 3.69 10.86
C PHE A 522 -12.65 2.52 11.80
N HIS A 523 -11.38 2.21 12.05
CA HIS A 523 -11.01 1.02 12.84
C HIS A 523 -11.65 1.06 14.22
N ILE A 524 -12.01 -0.11 14.73
CA ILE A 524 -12.30 -0.26 16.15
C ILE A 524 -10.99 0.03 16.90
N PRO A 525 -11.01 0.84 17.99
CA PRO A 525 -9.80 1.20 18.72
C PRO A 525 -8.93 0.01 19.09
N VAL A 526 -7.62 0.16 18.93
CA VAL A 526 -6.65 -0.92 19.18
C VAL A 526 -6.62 -1.37 20.64
N TYR A 527 -7.05 -0.53 21.58
CA TYR A 527 -7.14 -0.82 23.00
C TYR A 527 -8.47 -1.51 23.40
N TYR A 528 -9.45 -1.55 22.50
CA TYR A 528 -10.78 -2.09 22.82
C TYR A 528 -10.78 -3.61 22.62
N THR A 529 -11.14 -4.35 23.66
CA THR A 529 -11.14 -5.82 23.63
C THR A 529 -12.43 -6.35 23.02
N LEU A 530 -12.30 -7.08 21.91
CA LEU A 530 -13.42 -7.78 21.26
C LEU A 530 -12.94 -9.03 20.48
N PRO A 531 -13.83 -10.02 20.22
CA PRO A 531 -13.49 -11.17 19.39
C PRO A 531 -13.16 -10.76 17.94
N ALA A 532 -12.25 -11.49 17.29
CA ALA A 532 -11.83 -11.19 15.92
C ALA A 532 -13.01 -11.15 14.94
N ALA A 533 -13.92 -12.12 15.05
CA ALA A 533 -15.12 -12.19 14.21
C ALA A 533 -16.04 -10.97 14.36
N ARG A 534 -16.17 -10.43 15.59
CA ARG A 534 -16.97 -9.23 15.84
C ARG A 534 -16.32 -8.00 15.24
N LYS A 535 -15.00 -7.82 15.41
CA LYS A 535 -14.26 -6.71 14.78
C LYS A 535 -14.41 -6.71 13.27
N ILE A 536 -14.23 -7.86 12.63
CA ILE A 536 -14.43 -8.02 11.17
C ILE A 536 -15.85 -7.61 10.78
N SER A 537 -16.88 -8.09 11.49
CA SER A 537 -18.27 -7.76 11.17
C SER A 537 -18.60 -6.26 11.32
N LEU A 538 -18.01 -5.60 12.33
CA LEU A 538 -18.22 -4.17 12.57
C LEU A 538 -17.51 -3.32 11.52
N GLU A 539 -16.32 -3.72 11.08
CA GLU A 539 -15.53 -2.95 10.11
C GLU A 539 -15.96 -3.18 8.66
N ALA A 540 -16.52 -4.33 8.31
CA ALA A 540 -16.84 -4.68 6.93
C ALA A 540 -17.71 -3.66 6.17
N PRO A 541 -18.79 -3.10 6.74
CA PRO A 541 -19.61 -2.12 6.02
C PRO A 541 -18.84 -0.86 5.58
N PHE A 542 -17.80 -0.46 6.32
CA PHE A 542 -17.00 0.73 5.96
C PHE A 542 -16.14 0.51 4.71
N HIS A 543 -15.78 -0.74 4.37
CA HIS A 543 -15.05 -1.05 3.12
C HIS A 543 -15.85 -0.69 1.87
N ASN A 544 -17.18 -0.84 1.94
CA ASN A 544 -18.07 -0.43 0.85
C ASN A 544 -18.13 1.10 0.68
N LEU A 545 -18.02 1.83 1.79
CA LEU A 545 -18.09 3.29 1.79
C LEU A 545 -16.77 3.93 1.31
N CYS A 546 -15.62 3.36 1.66
CA CYS A 546 -14.30 3.89 1.33
C CYS A 546 -13.80 3.41 -0.04
N ASN A 547 -14.34 3.98 -1.12
CA ASN A 547 -14.08 3.50 -2.48
C ASN A 547 -12.65 3.73 -3.01
N ALA A 548 -11.88 4.64 -2.40
CA ALA A 548 -10.47 4.88 -2.70
C ALA A 548 -9.53 3.88 -2.02
N GLY A 549 -10.03 3.05 -1.11
CA GLY A 549 -9.21 2.08 -0.37
C GLY A 549 -9.48 2.06 1.13
N ALA A 550 -9.45 0.85 1.67
CA ALA A 550 -9.61 0.51 3.08
C ALA A 550 -8.87 -0.78 3.36
N ILE A 551 -8.56 -1.06 4.63
CA ILE A 551 -8.01 -2.34 5.09
C ILE A 551 -8.50 -2.58 6.51
N SER A 552 -8.69 -3.84 6.89
CA SER A 552 -8.92 -4.26 8.27
C SER A 552 -7.82 -5.19 8.75
N TYR A 553 -7.49 -5.07 10.03
CA TYR A 553 -6.49 -5.90 10.70
C TYR A 553 -7.11 -6.70 11.83
N ILE A 554 -6.62 -7.93 12.03
CA ILE A 554 -6.80 -8.69 13.28
C ILE A 554 -5.43 -8.91 13.91
N GLU A 555 -5.32 -8.61 15.19
CA GLU A 555 -4.15 -8.91 16.01
C GLU A 555 -4.34 -10.29 16.65
N LEU A 556 -3.49 -11.26 16.33
CA LEU A 556 -3.48 -12.58 16.99
C LEU A 556 -2.48 -12.62 18.15
N ASP A 557 -2.84 -13.38 19.18
CA ASP A 557 -1.93 -13.83 20.22
C ASP A 557 -1.18 -15.09 19.75
N GLY A 558 0.10 -15.17 20.09
CA GLY A 558 0.89 -16.38 19.86
C GLY A 558 1.46 -16.56 18.45
N ASN A 559 2.09 -17.71 18.26
CA ASN A 559 2.84 -18.05 17.06
C ASN A 559 1.87 -18.54 15.97
N ALA A 560 1.39 -17.61 15.14
CA ALA A 560 0.52 -17.92 13.99
C ALA A 560 1.07 -19.04 13.09
N ARG A 561 2.40 -19.24 13.08
CA ARG A 561 3.08 -20.32 12.34
C ARG A 561 2.64 -21.72 12.78
N ASN A 562 2.21 -21.88 14.04
CA ASN A 562 1.84 -23.16 14.62
C ASN A 562 0.35 -23.49 14.43
N ASN A 563 -0.46 -22.57 13.91
CA ASN A 563 -1.90 -22.79 13.67
C ASN A 563 -2.38 -22.17 12.35
N PRO A 564 -1.91 -22.68 11.20
CA PRO A 564 -2.32 -22.19 9.89
C PRO A 564 -3.82 -22.42 9.61
N GLU A 565 -4.45 -23.42 10.25
CA GLU A 565 -5.89 -23.66 10.12
C GLU A 565 -6.75 -22.54 10.70
N ALA A 566 -6.40 -22.02 11.88
CA ALA A 566 -7.07 -20.86 12.46
C ALA A 566 -6.87 -19.62 11.58
N PHE A 567 -5.65 -19.41 11.08
CA PHE A 567 -5.35 -18.31 10.17
C PHE A 567 -6.22 -18.37 8.91
N LEU A 568 -6.30 -19.55 8.28
CA LEU A 568 -7.15 -19.80 7.12
C LEU A 568 -8.62 -19.47 7.39
N LYS A 569 -9.16 -19.95 8.52
CA LYS A 569 -10.56 -19.69 8.92
C LYS A 569 -10.85 -18.21 9.11
N ILE A 570 -9.92 -17.45 9.70
CA ILE A 570 -10.07 -16.00 9.89
C ILE A 570 -10.07 -15.27 8.54
N VAL A 571 -9.13 -15.62 7.64
CA VAL A 571 -9.07 -15.04 6.29
C VAL A 571 -10.37 -15.34 5.52
N GLN A 572 -10.82 -16.59 5.50
CA GLN A 572 -12.08 -16.98 4.84
C GLN A 572 -13.29 -16.26 5.46
N TYR A 573 -13.33 -16.12 6.78
CA TYR A 573 -14.39 -15.37 7.44
C TYR A 573 -14.39 -13.89 7.02
N ALA A 574 -13.23 -13.23 6.97
CA ALA A 574 -13.12 -11.86 6.49
C ALA A 574 -13.63 -11.70 5.04
N LEU A 575 -13.21 -12.62 4.15
CA LEU A 575 -13.67 -12.64 2.75
C LEU A 575 -15.19 -12.82 2.66
N HIS A 576 -15.78 -13.71 3.48
CA HIS A 576 -17.22 -13.93 3.55
C HIS A 576 -18.01 -12.73 4.11
N GLN A 577 -17.42 -11.97 5.03
CA GLN A 577 -18.02 -10.76 5.59
C GLN A 577 -17.96 -9.56 4.63
N ASN A 578 -17.54 -9.73 3.38
CA ASN A 578 -17.44 -8.66 2.38
C ASN A 578 -16.36 -7.61 2.68
N ILE A 579 -15.34 -7.96 3.46
CA ILE A 579 -14.13 -7.14 3.62
C ILE A 579 -13.41 -7.08 2.26
N GLY A 580 -12.99 -5.88 1.85
CA GLY A 580 -12.31 -5.68 0.56
C GLY A 580 -10.83 -6.01 0.60
N TYR A 581 -10.15 -5.68 1.70
CA TYR A 581 -8.72 -5.90 1.89
C TYR A 581 -8.41 -6.19 3.36
N PHE A 582 -7.68 -7.28 3.62
CA PHE A 582 -7.53 -7.84 4.95
C PHE A 582 -6.10 -8.30 5.22
N SER A 583 -5.68 -8.19 6.47
CA SER A 583 -4.41 -8.74 6.95
C SER A 583 -4.54 -9.17 8.40
N ILE A 584 -3.71 -10.13 8.78
CA ILE A 584 -3.53 -10.55 10.17
C ILE A 584 -2.17 -10.06 10.64
N ASN A 585 -2.11 -9.57 11.87
CA ASN A 585 -0.90 -9.13 12.54
C ASN A 585 -0.58 -10.08 13.69
N HIS A 586 0.65 -10.53 13.74
CA HIS A 586 1.23 -11.34 14.81
C HIS A 586 2.69 -10.91 15.01
N PRO A 587 3.24 -11.06 16.22
CA PRO A 587 4.62 -10.66 16.46
C PRO A 587 5.60 -11.50 15.64
N VAL A 588 6.53 -10.83 14.96
CA VAL A 588 7.68 -11.46 14.31
C VAL A 588 8.92 -10.76 14.86
N ASP A 589 9.56 -11.39 15.84
CA ASP A 589 10.81 -10.92 16.43
C ASP A 589 11.96 -11.80 15.93
N ARG A 590 13.15 -11.20 15.85
CA ARG A 590 14.36 -11.87 15.37
C ARG A 590 15.54 -11.62 16.30
N CYS A 591 16.19 -12.70 16.73
CA CYS A 591 17.44 -12.62 17.48
C CYS A 591 18.60 -12.31 16.53
N THR A 592 19.34 -11.24 16.81
CA THR A 592 20.48 -10.80 15.98
C THR A 592 21.73 -11.66 16.16
N GLU A 593 21.78 -12.47 17.23
CA GLU A 593 22.94 -13.32 17.54
C GLU A 593 22.85 -14.71 16.90
N CYS A 594 21.70 -15.39 17.02
CA CYS A 594 21.51 -16.74 16.47
C CYS A 594 20.58 -16.82 15.25
N GLY A 595 19.83 -15.75 14.95
CA GLY A 595 18.87 -15.74 13.84
C GLY A 595 17.50 -16.36 14.15
N TYR A 596 17.22 -16.77 15.39
CA TYR A 596 15.90 -17.25 15.81
C TYR A 596 14.81 -16.26 15.39
N GLU A 597 13.73 -16.77 14.79
CA GLU A 597 12.54 -15.98 14.49
C GLU A 597 11.31 -16.53 15.21
N GLY A 598 10.58 -15.65 15.88
CA GLY A 598 9.38 -16.03 16.61
C GLY A 598 8.94 -14.92 17.55
N ILE A 599 8.32 -15.30 18.67
CA ILE A 599 8.01 -14.36 19.75
C ILE A 599 9.22 -14.37 20.69
N ILE A 600 9.83 -13.21 20.91
CA ILE A 600 10.95 -13.07 21.84
C ILE A 600 10.49 -12.18 23.01
N GLY A 601 10.55 -12.75 24.22
CA GLY A 601 10.32 -12.03 25.47
C GLY A 601 11.54 -11.19 25.85
N THR A 602 12.00 -11.34 27.09
CA THR A 602 13.25 -10.72 27.57
C THR A 602 14.50 -11.46 27.11
N SER A 603 14.39 -12.76 26.80
CA SER A 603 15.53 -13.56 26.38
C SER A 603 15.15 -14.47 25.20
N CYS A 604 16.12 -14.71 24.31
CA CYS A 604 15.96 -15.56 23.13
C CYS A 604 15.74 -17.02 23.56
N PRO A 605 14.66 -17.69 23.10
CA PRO A 605 14.37 -19.07 23.49
C PRO A 605 15.35 -20.10 22.90
N GLU A 606 16.13 -19.72 21.88
CA GLU A 606 17.07 -20.63 21.20
C GLU A 606 18.50 -20.50 21.74
N CYS A 607 19.05 -19.28 21.85
CA CYS A 607 20.43 -19.06 22.30
C CYS A 607 20.58 -18.52 23.72
N GLY A 608 19.48 -18.15 24.39
CA GLY A 608 19.51 -17.57 25.74
C GLY A 608 20.05 -16.14 25.82
N ALA A 609 20.36 -15.50 24.69
CA ALA A 609 20.72 -14.08 24.64
C ALA A 609 19.64 -13.22 25.32
N ASP A 610 20.03 -12.14 25.98
CA ASP A 610 19.13 -11.28 26.74
C ASP A 610 18.99 -9.91 26.07
N GLU A 611 17.80 -9.30 26.13
CA GLU A 611 17.48 -8.03 25.48
C GLU A 611 18.32 -6.86 26.01
N GLU A 612 18.85 -6.93 27.24
CA GLU A 612 19.75 -5.91 27.78
C GLU A 612 21.09 -5.85 27.05
N HIS A 613 21.55 -6.98 26.50
CA HIS A 613 22.88 -7.13 25.89
C HIS A 613 22.81 -7.32 24.38
N THR A 614 21.73 -7.94 23.89
CA THR A 614 21.52 -8.27 22.48
C THR A 614 20.24 -7.60 22.00
N HIS A 615 20.40 -6.70 21.03
CA HIS A 615 19.27 -6.03 20.43
C HIS A 615 18.43 -6.99 19.58
N PHE A 616 17.17 -7.20 19.95
CA PHE A 616 16.22 -7.99 19.17
C PHE A 616 15.47 -7.12 18.17
N GLN A 617 15.43 -7.55 16.91
CA GLN A 617 14.67 -6.85 15.89
C GLN A 617 13.19 -7.23 16.03
N ARG A 618 12.35 -6.26 16.38
CA ARG A 618 10.90 -6.46 16.56
C ARG A 618 10.16 -5.90 15.33
N LEU A 619 9.78 -6.77 14.40
CA LEU A 619 9.06 -6.38 13.18
C LEU A 619 7.57 -6.20 13.46
N ARG A 620 6.98 -5.07 13.08
CA ARG A 620 5.54 -4.83 13.27
C ARG A 620 4.92 -4.15 12.04
N ARG A 621 3.65 -4.44 11.80
CA ARG A 621 2.81 -3.74 10.81
C ARG A 621 1.89 -2.76 11.52
N VAL A 622 2.08 -1.47 11.30
CA VAL A 622 1.27 -0.45 11.98
C VAL A 622 0.26 0.19 11.03
N THR A 623 0.71 0.74 9.91
CA THR A 623 -0.08 1.64 9.04
C THR A 623 -0.52 1.01 7.71
N GLY A 624 -0.05 -0.19 7.38
CA GLY A 624 -0.22 -0.72 6.02
C GLY A 624 0.81 -1.76 5.69
N TYR A 625 2.05 -1.46 6.08
CA TYR A 625 3.25 -2.17 5.69
C TYR A 625 4.11 -2.51 6.90
N LEU A 626 5.02 -3.45 6.70
CA LEU A 626 6.05 -3.81 7.66
C LEU A 626 7.11 -2.73 7.68
N THR A 627 7.50 -2.27 8.85
CA THR A 627 8.80 -1.63 9.02
C THR A 627 9.73 -2.61 9.70
N GLY A 628 11.04 -2.34 9.66
CA GLY A 628 12.05 -3.07 10.42
C GLY A 628 11.80 -3.01 11.93
N ASP A 629 12.82 -2.71 12.72
CA ASP A 629 12.58 -2.49 14.15
C ASP A 629 11.67 -1.27 14.38
N TYR A 630 10.46 -1.54 14.87
CA TYR A 630 9.42 -0.53 15.08
C TYR A 630 9.83 0.49 16.14
N THR A 631 10.68 0.11 17.09
CA THR A 631 11.15 1.00 18.18
C THR A 631 12.15 2.05 17.70
N VAL A 632 12.84 1.76 16.59
CA VAL A 632 13.82 2.67 15.97
C VAL A 632 13.23 3.44 14.80
N ARG A 633 12.36 2.82 13.99
CA ARG A 633 11.92 3.38 12.71
C ARG A 633 10.67 4.23 12.79
N PHE A 634 9.70 3.86 13.63
CA PHE A 634 8.46 4.64 13.74
C PHE A 634 8.61 5.82 14.68
N ASN A 635 7.78 6.85 14.45
CA ASN A 635 7.59 7.95 15.39
C ASN A 635 6.93 7.49 16.71
N ALA A 636 7.03 8.32 17.75
CA ALA A 636 6.53 8.01 19.08
C ALA A 636 5.03 7.62 19.10
N ALA A 637 4.20 8.34 18.33
CA ALA A 637 2.76 8.07 18.25
C ALA A 637 2.44 6.66 17.72
N LYS A 638 3.18 6.18 16.71
CA LYS A 638 2.99 4.83 16.17
C LYS A 638 3.60 3.75 17.05
N GLN A 639 4.66 4.05 17.79
CA GLN A 639 5.14 3.16 18.84
C GLN A 639 4.10 3.00 19.95
N ALA A 640 3.41 4.08 20.31
CA ALA A 640 2.31 4.06 21.28
C ALA A 640 1.12 3.22 20.82
N GLU A 641 0.71 3.38 19.55
CA GLU A 641 -0.34 2.55 18.95
C GLU A 641 0.00 1.05 19.05
N VAL A 642 1.27 0.67 18.87
CA VAL A 642 1.71 -0.73 19.01
C VAL A 642 1.62 -1.22 20.46
N ARG A 643 2.01 -0.38 21.44
CA ARG A 643 1.96 -0.74 22.87
C ARG A 643 0.54 -1.00 23.35
N ASP A 644 -0.43 -0.26 22.83
CA ASP A 644 -1.82 -0.33 23.25
C ASP A 644 -2.66 -1.41 22.55
N ARG A 645 -2.09 -2.10 21.54
CA ARG A 645 -2.80 -3.14 20.78
C ARG A 645 -3.16 -4.34 21.64
N VAL A 646 -4.46 -4.57 21.80
CA VAL A 646 -4.98 -5.82 22.37
C VAL A 646 -4.98 -6.94 21.33
N LYS A 647 -4.81 -8.17 21.81
CA LYS A 647 -4.90 -9.38 20.99
C LYS A 647 -6.35 -9.87 20.96
N HIS A 648 -6.81 -10.23 19.78
CA HIS A 648 -8.17 -10.72 19.56
C HIS A 648 -8.19 -12.22 19.82
N ARG A 649 -9.09 -12.65 20.69
CA ARG A 649 -9.36 -14.07 20.98
C ARG A 649 -10.33 -14.67 19.98
#